data_AF-A0A1K1RHD1-F1
#
_entry.id   AF-A0A1K1RHD1-F1
#
_cell.length_a   1.000
_cell.length_b   1.000
_cell.length_c   1.000
_cell.angle_alpha   90.00
_cell.angle_beta   90.00
_cell.angle_gamma   90.00
#
_symmetry.space_group_name_H-M   'P 1'
#
loop_
_entity.id
_entity.type
_entity.pdbx_description
1 polymer ?
#
loop_
_entity_poly.entity_id
_entity_poly.type
_entity_poly.pdbx_seq_one_letter_code
_entity_poly.pdbx_strand_id
1 'polypeptide(L)'
;MSGDQYQQRFEEVYNRLNEKQREAVDNTEGPVMVIAGPGTGKTQILASRIGKILRDTDFMPQNILCLTYTDAGTVAMRKRLTDFIGPDAYRVNIHTFHSFCNEVIQDNLGYFEKNSLDLISELEKIQLLKKLIDGFDKQNPLKRYRGDVYFDMNNLSNLFSTMKREGWTVDYIKDAIKVYIDDLPNRDEFICKRATKNFKPGDIRTDIIEIEVEKMARLQAAVEQFLVFNSLMHAANRYDFDDMINWVIRAFEQNPNLLADYKERFQYILVDEYQDTSGTQNKLIRQLINGEELPNVFVVGDDDQSIYRFQGANIENMEQFAGSFAETLLTIVLTQNYRSVQNILDVSMTLIDNNGDSRLVNQLPGLSKQLKASNDKLMHLNITPVIQRYNTPRDEMAGITNTIVALLEKGVPAGKIAVIYRENRFGEELAQYFRLKGLPFYSKRNVNLFENPFARKVLTILRYLAAELDTPYSGDDLLFKIMHFDFYNIPPVEIAKVSIRVAEKGYAEKSSIRQYLQEWQTTRSLTLFTEAPELAMMELSKMMEGWIKEAHNLTLQQLFTSIISKGGILTHIMDSPEKMWLMKILQALFDFIKEETRRNPDLSLVPFVEMVDLMEANKIPIPLVQVSGNEKEINLITAHGSKGLEFEYIFLAGTNSHLWEKKKKSNSGFSFPDTVFATQSTSTDEQELRRLFYVAITRAEKYLYISYPEFRLDGKPLEPSMFIAEILEEHQLPDEKVALSEEDMFAFEALHYSKNLAPEIARTDQLFIDNLLASFTMNVTALNNYLDCPLGFFYKNLVRIPTGRSENTEFGSAVHYALEKLFQKMQEAGNNTFPTREEFIKDFIWSMRRNRECFARESFERRKEYGKEILTNYYNTYIGTWNKIVSVERNVRNIVVSGVPLKGKVDKLEFEGKQVNVVDYKTGDYEKAIRDYKKFDRPNERNPNGGDYWRQAVFYKILLENYRSKSWRVASTEFDFIEPNRQKIYHKEKVFITADDIATVTQQIVDTWTKIQNKDFYTGCGKEACVWCNFVKDHKLHIALHDLEEESEIQF
;
A
#
# COMPACT_ATOMS: atom_id res chain seq x y z
N MET A 1 40.49 -23.32 -21.30
CA MET A 1 40.15 -24.25 -22.39
C MET A 1 40.77 -23.72 -23.68
N SER A 2 41.31 -24.58 -24.54
CA SER A 2 41.79 -24.20 -25.88
C SER A 2 40.60 -23.99 -26.83
N GLY A 3 40.80 -23.30 -27.97
CA GLY A 3 39.74 -23.09 -28.99
C GLY A 3 39.04 -24.38 -29.40
N ASP A 4 39.81 -25.45 -29.60
CA ASP A 4 39.29 -26.79 -29.97
C ASP A 4 38.33 -27.40 -28.93
N GLN A 5 38.51 -27.09 -27.64
CA GLN A 5 37.64 -27.62 -26.58
C GLN A 5 36.27 -26.95 -26.56
N TYR A 6 36.20 -25.65 -26.89
CA TYR A 6 34.92 -24.94 -27.02
C TYR A 6 34.17 -25.42 -28.26
N GLN A 7 34.88 -25.67 -29.36
CA GLN A 7 34.29 -26.19 -30.58
C GLN A 7 33.71 -27.60 -30.41
N GLN A 8 34.42 -28.50 -29.72
CA GLN A 8 33.87 -29.81 -29.35
C GLN A 8 32.61 -29.68 -28.47
N ARG A 9 32.62 -28.77 -27.49
CA ARG A 9 31.48 -28.56 -26.61
C ARG A 9 30.26 -27.97 -27.34
N PHE A 10 30.49 -27.10 -28.31
CA PHE A 10 29.43 -26.62 -29.21
C PHE A 10 28.86 -27.75 -30.06
N GLU A 11 29.71 -28.61 -30.66
CA GLU A 11 29.26 -29.76 -31.45
C GLU A 11 28.44 -30.75 -30.62
N GLU A 12 28.86 -31.05 -29.38
CA GLU A 12 28.10 -31.89 -28.46
C GLU A 12 26.70 -31.34 -28.19
N VAL A 13 26.60 -30.02 -28.01
CA VAL A 13 25.35 -29.31 -27.74
C VAL A 13 24.46 -29.26 -28.98
N TYR A 14 25.01 -28.91 -30.14
CA TYR A 14 24.31 -28.85 -31.41
C TYR A 14 23.76 -30.23 -31.82
N ASN A 15 24.53 -31.29 -31.61
CA ASN A 15 24.11 -32.65 -31.92
C ASN A 15 22.94 -33.15 -31.04
N ARG A 16 22.74 -32.56 -29.84
CA ARG A 16 21.59 -32.86 -28.98
C ARG A 16 20.31 -32.15 -29.39
N LEU A 17 20.37 -31.15 -30.27
CA LEU A 17 19.19 -30.44 -30.76
C LEU A 17 18.33 -31.37 -31.62
N ASN A 18 17.01 -31.30 -31.43
CA ASN A 18 16.06 -31.98 -32.31
C ASN A 18 15.92 -31.27 -33.67
N GLU A 19 15.20 -31.87 -34.62
CA GLU A 19 15.04 -31.34 -35.98
C GLU A 19 14.53 -29.89 -36.01
N LYS A 20 13.49 -29.56 -35.24
CA LYS A 20 12.90 -28.20 -35.18
C LYS A 20 13.81 -27.19 -34.48
N GLN A 21 14.54 -27.62 -33.45
CA GLN A 21 15.55 -26.80 -32.79
C GLN A 21 16.74 -26.52 -33.72
N ARG A 22 17.16 -27.50 -34.52
CA ARG A 22 18.20 -27.32 -35.54
C ARG A 22 17.72 -26.38 -36.64
N GLU A 23 16.49 -26.53 -37.13
CA GLU A 23 15.87 -25.60 -38.08
C GLU A 23 15.92 -24.16 -37.55
N ALA A 24 15.62 -23.94 -36.27
CA ALA A 24 15.71 -22.62 -35.63
C ALA A 24 17.14 -22.10 -35.44
N VAL A 25 18.15 -22.97 -35.41
CA VAL A 25 19.57 -22.59 -35.27
C VAL A 25 20.22 -22.38 -36.64
N ASP A 26 19.89 -23.21 -37.62
CA ASP A 26 20.54 -23.26 -38.93
C ASP A 26 20.07 -22.17 -39.89
N ASN A 27 18.82 -21.72 -39.78
CA ASN A 27 18.30 -20.62 -40.60
C ASN A 27 18.80 -19.28 -40.08
N THR A 28 20.07 -18.95 -40.27
CA THR A 28 20.69 -17.73 -39.73
C THR A 28 20.21 -16.45 -40.40
N GLU A 29 19.83 -16.52 -41.68
CA GLU A 29 19.41 -15.37 -42.49
C GLU A 29 17.89 -15.12 -42.44
N GLY A 30 17.49 -13.85 -42.47
CA GLY A 30 16.10 -13.42 -42.54
C GLY A 30 15.32 -13.46 -41.21
N PRO A 31 14.04 -13.04 -41.25
CA PRO A 31 13.20 -12.97 -40.06
C PRO A 31 12.73 -14.37 -39.63
N VAL A 32 12.96 -14.72 -38.36
CA VAL A 32 12.55 -15.99 -37.76
C VAL A 32 11.80 -15.73 -36.46
N MET A 33 10.64 -16.37 -36.31
CA MET A 33 9.86 -16.37 -35.07
C MET A 33 9.76 -17.79 -34.52
N VAL A 34 10.24 -17.99 -33.29
CA VAL A 34 10.16 -19.26 -32.59
C VAL A 34 9.12 -19.18 -31.47
N ILE A 35 8.06 -19.95 -31.62
CA ILE A 35 7.03 -20.13 -30.59
C ILE A 35 7.42 -21.37 -29.78
N ALA A 36 7.77 -21.15 -28.52
CA ALA A 36 8.41 -22.17 -27.71
C ALA A 36 7.73 -22.28 -26.35
N GLY A 37 7.08 -23.41 -26.06
CA GLY A 37 6.48 -23.66 -24.75
C GLY A 37 7.50 -23.67 -23.60
N PRO A 38 7.06 -23.71 -22.33
CA PRO A 38 7.94 -23.92 -21.18
C PRO A 38 8.72 -25.22 -21.34
N GLY A 39 10.00 -25.23 -20.93
CA GLY A 39 10.84 -26.43 -20.95
C GLY A 39 11.25 -26.94 -22.34
N THR A 40 10.97 -26.20 -23.43
CA THR A 40 11.33 -26.62 -24.81
C THR A 40 12.76 -26.26 -25.23
N GLY A 41 13.50 -25.54 -24.38
CA GLY A 41 14.90 -25.19 -24.64
C GLY A 41 15.14 -23.82 -25.29
N LYS A 42 14.23 -22.84 -25.17
CA LYS A 42 14.37 -21.46 -25.68
C LYS A 42 15.79 -20.88 -25.57
N THR A 43 16.30 -20.80 -24.34
CA THR A 43 17.63 -20.22 -24.06
C THR A 43 18.76 -21.04 -24.66
N GLN A 44 18.57 -22.36 -24.80
CA GLN A 44 19.55 -23.24 -25.44
C GLN A 44 19.64 -22.93 -26.94
N ILE A 45 18.51 -22.67 -27.58
CA ILE A 45 18.41 -22.37 -29.02
C ILE A 45 19.03 -21.02 -29.32
N LEU A 46 18.69 -19.99 -28.55
CA LEU A 46 19.29 -18.66 -28.67
C LEU A 46 20.82 -18.72 -28.59
N ALA A 47 21.35 -19.39 -27.56
CA ALA A 47 22.79 -19.51 -27.38
C ALA A 47 23.46 -20.36 -28.49
N SER A 48 22.80 -21.44 -28.93
CA SER A 48 23.32 -22.29 -30.01
C SER A 48 23.29 -21.56 -31.37
N ARG A 49 22.28 -20.71 -31.61
CA ARG A 49 22.18 -19.86 -32.80
C ARG A 49 23.31 -18.84 -32.85
N ILE A 50 23.63 -18.19 -31.74
CA ILE A 50 24.79 -17.28 -31.66
C ILE A 50 26.08 -18.04 -31.99
N GLY A 51 26.29 -19.22 -31.40
CA GLY A 51 27.45 -20.06 -31.71
C GLY A 51 27.51 -20.47 -33.19
N LYS A 52 26.37 -20.78 -33.80
CA LYS A 52 26.24 -21.11 -35.22
C LYS A 52 26.58 -19.93 -36.12
N ILE A 53 26.04 -18.74 -35.84
CA ILE A 53 26.35 -17.50 -36.58
C ILE A 53 27.86 -17.25 -36.57
N LEU A 54 28.49 -17.29 -35.39
CA LEU A 54 29.93 -17.01 -35.26
C LEU A 54 30.83 -18.07 -35.90
N ARG A 55 30.32 -19.28 -36.14
CA ARG A 55 31.06 -20.37 -36.77
C ARG A 55 30.91 -20.37 -38.29
N ASP A 56 29.69 -20.14 -38.77
CA ASP A 56 29.33 -20.32 -40.17
C ASP A 56 29.39 -19.00 -40.96
N THR A 57 29.55 -17.85 -40.30
CA THR A 57 29.66 -16.53 -40.92
C THR A 57 30.94 -15.81 -40.51
N ASP A 58 31.35 -14.81 -41.29
CA ASP A 58 32.52 -13.97 -41.00
C ASP A 58 32.21 -12.83 -40.01
N PHE A 59 31.01 -12.79 -39.43
CA PHE A 59 30.61 -11.75 -38.49
C PHE A 59 31.26 -11.94 -37.11
N MET A 60 31.62 -10.82 -36.48
CA MET A 60 32.25 -10.84 -35.17
C MET A 60 31.20 -10.88 -34.04
N PRO A 61 31.56 -11.33 -32.82
CA PRO A 61 30.65 -11.33 -31.66
C PRO A 61 29.96 -9.99 -31.40
N GLN A 62 30.66 -8.88 -31.65
CA GLN A 62 30.16 -7.52 -31.46
C GLN A 62 29.10 -7.09 -32.49
N ASN A 63 28.91 -7.85 -33.58
CA ASN A 63 27.85 -7.61 -34.57
C ASN A 63 26.49 -8.20 -34.16
N ILE A 64 26.45 -8.94 -33.05
CA ILE A 64 25.25 -9.60 -32.55
C ILE A 64 24.70 -8.81 -31.36
N LEU A 65 23.42 -8.43 -31.44
CA LEU A 65 22.66 -7.84 -30.34
C LEU A 65 21.64 -8.86 -29.82
N CYS A 66 21.74 -9.22 -28.55
CA CYS A 66 20.81 -10.10 -27.87
C CYS A 66 20.08 -9.33 -26.76
N LEU A 67 18.78 -9.12 -26.91
CA LEU A 67 17.93 -8.42 -25.96
C LEU A 67 17.12 -9.41 -25.13
N THR A 68 17.12 -9.21 -23.81
CA THR A 68 16.35 -10.01 -22.84
C THR A 68 15.46 -9.12 -21.98
N TYR A 69 14.37 -9.67 -21.43
CA TYR A 69 13.49 -8.89 -20.56
C TYR A 69 14.07 -8.64 -19.16
N THR A 70 14.91 -9.54 -18.64
CA THR A 70 15.39 -9.49 -17.24
C THR A 70 16.92 -9.60 -17.12
N ASP A 71 17.49 -8.98 -16.08
CA ASP A 71 18.92 -9.10 -15.77
C ASP A 71 19.34 -10.55 -15.51
N ALA A 72 18.47 -11.34 -14.86
CA ALA A 72 18.68 -12.77 -14.64
C ALA A 72 18.80 -13.52 -15.98
N GLY A 73 17.98 -13.16 -16.98
CA GLY A 73 18.07 -13.67 -18.34
C GLY A 73 19.40 -13.32 -19.00
N THR A 74 19.87 -12.07 -18.87
CA THR A 74 21.17 -11.63 -19.39
C THR A 74 22.34 -12.43 -18.78
N VAL A 75 22.33 -12.62 -17.45
CA VAL A 75 23.37 -13.40 -16.74
C VAL A 75 23.33 -14.87 -17.14
N ALA A 76 22.14 -15.47 -17.21
CA ALA A 76 21.96 -16.86 -17.62
C ALA A 76 22.43 -17.09 -19.07
N MET A 77 22.07 -16.19 -19.99
CA MET A 77 22.49 -16.24 -21.39
C MET A 77 24.01 -16.13 -21.52
N ARG A 78 24.62 -15.16 -20.82
CA ARG A 78 26.07 -14.96 -20.82
C ARG A 78 26.83 -16.16 -20.28
N LYS A 79 26.35 -16.75 -19.17
CA LYS A 79 26.93 -17.97 -18.60
C LYS A 79 26.90 -19.14 -19.58
N ARG A 80 25.76 -19.36 -20.25
CA ARG A 80 25.61 -20.42 -21.26
C ARG A 80 26.53 -20.19 -22.46
N LEU A 81 26.59 -18.97 -22.99
CA LEU A 81 27.50 -18.66 -24.09
C LEU A 81 28.97 -18.85 -23.70
N THR A 82 29.35 -18.48 -22.48
CA THR A 82 30.72 -18.70 -21.98
C THR A 82 31.07 -20.19 -21.97
N ASP A 83 30.11 -21.08 -21.70
CA ASP A 83 30.30 -22.53 -21.78
C ASP A 83 30.51 -23.03 -23.23
N PHE A 84 29.96 -22.34 -24.23
CA PHE A 84 29.93 -22.79 -25.65
C PHE A 84 31.02 -22.16 -26.50
N ILE A 85 31.25 -20.85 -26.36
CA ILE A 85 32.18 -20.07 -27.20
C ILE A 85 33.31 -19.43 -26.38
N GLY A 86 33.38 -19.71 -25.07
CA GLY A 86 34.48 -19.25 -24.22
C GLY A 86 34.49 -17.73 -23.98
N PRO A 87 35.68 -17.10 -23.90
CA PRO A 87 35.80 -15.67 -23.59
C PRO A 87 35.12 -14.73 -24.59
N ASP A 88 34.93 -15.16 -25.85
CA ASP A 88 34.25 -14.36 -26.87
C ASP A 88 32.77 -14.08 -26.51
N ALA A 89 32.18 -14.86 -25.61
CA ALA A 89 30.87 -14.58 -25.03
C ALA A 89 30.78 -13.20 -24.36
N TYR A 90 31.89 -12.66 -23.86
CA TYR A 90 31.91 -11.32 -23.26
C TYR A 90 31.86 -10.19 -24.30
N ARG A 91 32.19 -10.48 -25.56
CA ARG A 91 32.16 -9.54 -26.69
C ARG A 91 30.82 -9.51 -27.42
N VAL A 92 29.91 -10.46 -27.12
CA VAL A 92 28.53 -10.42 -27.60
C VAL A 92 27.74 -9.39 -26.80
N ASN A 93 26.99 -8.53 -27.48
CA ASN A 93 26.16 -7.50 -26.84
C ASN A 93 24.89 -8.14 -26.31
N ILE A 94 24.93 -8.58 -25.04
CA ILE A 94 23.79 -9.17 -24.34
C ILE A 94 23.30 -8.17 -23.30
N HIS A 95 22.09 -7.66 -23.51
CA HIS A 95 21.52 -6.55 -22.76
C HIS A 95 20.07 -6.83 -22.37
N THR A 96 19.61 -6.18 -21.31
CA THR A 96 18.19 -5.82 -21.22
C THR A 96 17.90 -4.60 -22.09
N PHE A 97 16.64 -4.41 -22.53
CA PHE A 97 16.24 -3.21 -23.29
C PHE A 97 16.72 -1.90 -22.63
N HIS A 98 16.57 -1.81 -21.31
CA HIS A 98 17.01 -0.65 -20.54
C HIS A 98 18.53 -0.48 -20.58
N SER A 99 19.31 -1.55 -20.34
CA SER A 99 20.76 -1.46 -20.38
C SER A 99 21.29 -1.12 -21.78
N PHE A 100 20.62 -1.59 -22.83
CA PHE A 100 20.94 -1.23 -24.22
C PHE A 100 20.68 0.26 -24.49
N CYS A 101 19.50 0.77 -24.15
CA CYS A 101 19.21 2.19 -24.31
C CYS A 101 20.16 3.09 -23.50
N ASN A 102 20.54 2.65 -22.30
CA ASN A 102 21.54 3.37 -21.50
C ASN A 102 22.89 3.43 -22.22
N GLU A 103 23.37 2.32 -22.79
CA GLU A 103 24.61 2.30 -23.58
C GLU A 103 24.53 3.24 -24.79
N VAL A 104 23.42 3.21 -25.54
CA VAL A 104 23.21 4.13 -26.66
C VAL A 104 23.30 5.58 -26.23
N ILE A 105 22.73 5.93 -25.06
CA ILE A 105 22.79 7.29 -24.52
C ILE A 105 24.22 7.67 -24.11
N GLN A 106 24.93 6.80 -23.41
CA GLN A 106 26.29 7.06 -22.93
C GLN A 106 27.30 7.20 -24.09
N ASP A 107 27.16 6.40 -25.14
CA ASP A 107 28.00 6.48 -26.34
C ASP A 107 27.75 7.77 -27.15
N ASN A 108 26.55 8.34 -27.03
CA ASN A 108 26.07 9.41 -27.91
C ASN A 108 25.55 10.63 -27.14
N LEU A 109 26.15 10.96 -25.99
CA LEU A 109 25.71 12.04 -25.10
C LEU A 109 25.43 13.38 -25.81
N GLY A 110 26.14 13.67 -26.91
CA GLY A 110 25.92 14.88 -27.71
C GLY A 110 24.54 15.00 -28.38
N TYR A 111 23.81 13.89 -28.54
CA TYR A 111 22.45 13.86 -29.10
C TYR A 111 21.36 13.95 -28.02
N PHE A 112 21.73 13.87 -26.73
CA PHE A 112 20.78 13.83 -25.63
C PHE A 112 20.91 15.08 -24.76
N GLU A 113 19.78 15.68 -24.40
CA GLU A 113 19.73 16.84 -23.52
C GLU A 113 19.98 16.40 -22.06
N LYS A 114 21.25 16.17 -21.68
CA LYS A 114 21.89 16.31 -20.33
C LYS A 114 22.87 15.17 -20.00
N ASN A 115 24.05 15.58 -19.51
CA ASN A 115 25.14 14.68 -19.08
C ASN A 115 25.00 14.17 -17.62
N SER A 116 23.93 14.52 -16.90
CA SER A 116 23.71 14.15 -15.48
C SER A 116 22.22 14.14 -15.12
N LEU A 117 21.54 13.05 -15.48
CA LEU A 117 20.17 12.80 -15.04
C LEU A 117 20.19 11.61 -14.08
N ASP A 118 19.45 11.71 -12.98
CA ASP A 118 19.28 10.61 -12.04
C ASP A 118 17.91 9.96 -12.23
N LEU A 119 17.85 8.64 -12.03
CA LEU A 119 16.60 7.91 -11.98
C LEU A 119 15.70 8.50 -10.89
N ILE A 120 14.45 8.79 -11.24
CA ILE A 120 13.45 9.27 -10.31
C ILE A 120 13.10 8.17 -9.31
N SER A 121 13.14 8.50 -8.03
CA SER A 121 12.58 7.61 -7.01
C SER A 121 11.06 7.69 -6.97
N GLU A 122 10.39 6.63 -6.52
CA GLU A 122 8.93 6.63 -6.31
C GLU A 122 8.47 7.79 -5.41
N LEU A 123 9.30 8.13 -4.43
CA LEU A 123 9.06 9.24 -3.52
C LEU A 123 9.10 10.62 -4.23
N GLU A 124 10.16 10.88 -5.01
CA GLU A 124 10.25 12.12 -5.81
C GLU A 124 9.11 12.18 -6.83
N LYS A 125 8.75 11.04 -7.45
CA LYS A 125 7.60 10.93 -8.35
C LYS A 125 6.33 11.41 -7.65
N ILE A 126 6.07 10.94 -6.42
CA ILE A 126 4.95 11.41 -5.62
C ILE A 126 5.06 12.91 -5.28
N GLN A 127 6.23 13.41 -4.89
CA GLN A 127 6.42 14.84 -4.60
C GLN A 127 6.11 15.71 -5.82
N LEU A 128 6.58 15.31 -7.01
CA LEU A 128 6.28 16.00 -8.26
C LEU A 128 4.78 15.91 -8.62
N LEU A 129 4.14 14.76 -8.40
CA LEU A 129 2.70 14.61 -8.60
C LEU A 129 1.88 15.45 -7.61
N LYS A 130 2.31 15.58 -6.35
CA LYS A 130 1.67 16.50 -5.39
C LYS A 130 1.79 17.93 -5.86
N LYS A 131 2.99 18.36 -6.24
CA LYS A 131 3.24 19.70 -6.80
C LYS A 131 2.37 19.97 -8.04
N LEU A 132 2.17 18.96 -8.89
CA LEU A 132 1.29 19.02 -10.04
C LEU A 132 -0.18 19.23 -9.62
N ILE A 133 -0.68 18.41 -8.69
CA ILE A 133 -2.07 18.48 -8.20
C ILE A 133 -2.35 19.79 -7.47
N ASP A 134 -1.41 20.27 -6.65
CA ASP A 134 -1.52 21.53 -5.92
C ASP A 134 -1.49 22.74 -6.88
N GLY A 135 -0.86 22.57 -8.05
CA GLY A 135 -0.86 23.54 -9.14
C GLY A 135 -2.12 23.58 -10.00
N PHE A 136 -3.10 22.69 -9.79
CA PHE A 136 -4.33 22.68 -10.58
C PHE A 136 -5.15 23.97 -10.43
N ASP A 137 -5.70 24.45 -11.53
CA ASP A 137 -6.63 25.59 -11.54
C ASP A 137 -7.98 25.24 -10.89
N LYS A 138 -8.73 26.28 -10.48
CA LYS A 138 -10.05 26.12 -9.84
C LYS A 138 -11.09 25.40 -10.71
N GLN A 139 -10.90 25.43 -12.04
CA GLN A 139 -11.81 24.82 -13.02
C GLN A 139 -11.41 23.39 -13.41
N ASN A 140 -10.25 22.91 -12.95
CA ASN A 140 -9.78 21.57 -13.29
C ASN A 140 -10.69 20.52 -12.62
N PRO A 141 -11.31 19.59 -13.38
CA PRO A 141 -12.23 18.58 -12.84
C PRO A 141 -11.55 17.59 -11.86
N LEU A 142 -10.22 17.53 -11.84
CA LEU A 142 -9.44 16.71 -10.93
C LEU A 142 -9.11 17.40 -9.59
N LYS A 143 -9.37 18.71 -9.46
CA LYS A 143 -9.06 19.46 -8.22
C LYS A 143 -10.07 19.16 -7.12
N ARG A 144 -9.59 18.65 -5.98
CA ARG A 144 -10.42 18.33 -4.80
C ARG A 144 -10.06 19.22 -3.60
N TYR A 145 -11.08 19.74 -2.94
CA TYR A 145 -10.95 20.52 -1.70
C TYR A 145 -11.30 19.73 -0.43
N ARG A 146 -11.84 18.52 -0.58
CA ARG A 146 -12.33 17.67 0.52
C ARG A 146 -11.93 16.22 0.33
N GLY A 147 -11.88 15.50 1.45
CA GLY A 147 -11.46 14.10 1.47
C GLY A 147 -9.98 13.99 1.16
N ASP A 148 -9.60 12.95 0.43
CA ASP A 148 -8.23 12.77 -0.03
C ASP A 148 -7.96 13.68 -1.24
N VAL A 149 -7.21 14.76 -1.01
CA VAL A 149 -6.81 15.73 -2.05
C VAL A 149 -5.96 15.07 -3.13
N TYR A 150 -5.17 14.06 -2.75
CA TYR A 150 -4.27 13.33 -3.63
C TYR A 150 -4.90 12.04 -4.16
N PHE A 151 -6.23 11.90 -4.09
CA PHE A 151 -6.93 10.69 -4.53
C PHE A 151 -6.59 10.28 -5.97
N ASP A 152 -6.51 11.25 -6.89
CA ASP A 152 -6.24 10.98 -8.31
C ASP A 152 -4.73 10.83 -8.60
N MET A 153 -3.86 10.93 -7.59
CA MET A 153 -2.40 10.83 -7.75
C MET A 153 -1.95 9.48 -8.29
N ASN A 154 -2.46 8.37 -7.74
CA ASN A 154 -2.14 7.03 -8.24
C ASN A 154 -2.71 6.81 -9.65
N ASN A 155 -3.89 7.37 -9.94
CA ASN A 155 -4.50 7.30 -11.27
C ASN A 155 -3.65 8.04 -12.31
N LEU A 156 -3.13 9.23 -11.97
CA LEU A 156 -2.23 10.02 -12.82
C LEU A 156 -0.88 9.30 -13.01
N SER A 157 -0.29 8.77 -11.92
CA SER A 157 0.97 8.01 -11.99
C SER A 157 0.85 6.82 -12.96
N ASN A 158 -0.23 6.04 -12.84
CA ASN A 158 -0.49 4.90 -13.72
C ASN A 158 -0.74 5.33 -15.18
N LEU A 159 -1.52 6.40 -15.39
CA LEU A 159 -1.76 6.96 -16.72
C LEU A 159 -0.46 7.38 -17.40
N PHE A 160 0.38 8.17 -16.72
CA PHE A 160 1.64 8.67 -17.26
C PHE A 160 2.63 7.55 -17.56
N SER A 161 2.75 6.56 -16.67
CA SER A 161 3.58 5.39 -16.93
C SER A 161 3.07 4.57 -18.12
N THR A 162 1.75 4.40 -18.26
CA THR A 162 1.16 3.71 -19.42
C THR A 162 1.45 4.46 -20.72
N MET A 163 1.26 5.79 -20.73
CA MET A 163 1.55 6.63 -21.89
C MET A 163 3.02 6.52 -22.32
N LYS A 164 3.97 6.56 -21.39
CA LYS A 164 5.40 6.41 -21.71
C LYS A 164 5.72 5.03 -22.27
N ARG A 165 5.15 3.98 -21.67
CA ARG A 165 5.42 2.59 -22.03
C ARG A 165 4.86 2.16 -23.39
N GLU A 166 3.71 2.72 -23.78
CA GLU A 166 3.13 2.52 -25.10
C GLU A 166 3.64 3.56 -26.13
N GLY A 167 4.26 4.65 -25.66
CA GLY A 167 4.73 5.74 -26.50
C GLY A 167 3.61 6.65 -27.01
N TRP A 168 2.49 6.73 -26.28
CA TRP A 168 1.34 7.55 -26.65
C TRP A 168 1.60 9.04 -26.42
N THR A 169 1.30 9.84 -27.43
CA THR A 169 1.32 11.31 -27.33
C THR A 169 -0.01 11.84 -26.80
N VAL A 170 0.01 13.08 -26.28
CA VAL A 170 -1.21 13.77 -25.85
C VAL A 170 -2.22 13.90 -26.99
N ASP A 171 -1.73 14.22 -28.19
CA ASP A 171 -2.58 14.41 -29.37
C ASP A 171 -3.23 13.10 -29.83
N TYR A 172 -2.47 11.99 -29.81
CA TYR A 172 -2.99 10.67 -30.16
C TYR A 172 -4.19 10.25 -29.30
N ILE A 173 -4.07 10.41 -27.97
CA ILE A 173 -5.16 10.05 -27.06
C ILE A 173 -6.35 11.00 -27.21
N LYS A 174 -6.10 12.30 -27.46
CA LYS A 174 -7.18 13.27 -27.73
C LYS A 174 -7.97 12.91 -28.98
N ASP A 175 -7.29 12.56 -30.06
CA ASP A 175 -7.92 12.14 -31.30
C ASP A 175 -8.70 10.84 -31.10
N ALA A 176 -8.15 9.86 -30.38
CA ALA A 176 -8.84 8.61 -30.07
C ALA A 176 -10.10 8.83 -29.20
N ILE A 177 -10.03 9.71 -28.18
CA ILE A 177 -11.18 10.11 -27.37
C ILE A 177 -12.26 10.75 -28.24
N LYS A 178 -11.88 11.62 -29.18
CA LYS A 178 -12.83 12.26 -30.08
C LYS A 178 -13.55 11.25 -30.97
N VAL A 179 -12.79 10.34 -31.61
CA VAL A 179 -13.36 9.26 -32.42
C VAL A 179 -14.33 8.40 -31.59
N TYR A 180 -13.97 8.09 -30.35
CA TYR A 180 -14.83 7.31 -29.46
C TYR A 180 -16.12 8.04 -29.09
N ILE A 181 -16.03 9.32 -28.71
CA ILE A 181 -17.21 10.13 -28.36
C ILE A 181 -18.16 10.27 -29.56
N ASP A 182 -17.62 10.46 -30.76
CA ASP A 182 -18.39 10.55 -31.99
C ASP A 182 -19.07 9.20 -32.36
N ASP A 183 -18.47 8.08 -31.95
CA ASP A 183 -18.96 6.71 -32.21
C ASP A 183 -19.94 6.19 -31.12
N LEU A 184 -19.94 6.76 -29.90
CA LEU A 184 -20.83 6.37 -28.81
C LEU A 184 -22.32 6.21 -29.22
N PRO A 185 -22.92 7.12 -30.02
CA PRO A 185 -24.32 7.01 -30.42
C PRO A 185 -24.63 5.82 -31.35
N ASN A 186 -23.62 5.28 -32.03
CA ASN A 186 -23.77 4.20 -33.02
C ASN A 186 -23.57 2.79 -32.44
N ARG A 187 -23.15 2.71 -31.17
CA ARG A 187 -22.83 1.44 -30.51
C ARG A 187 -24.05 0.80 -29.86
N ASP A 188 -24.20 -0.51 -30.09
CA ASP A 188 -25.31 -1.34 -29.60
C ASP A 188 -25.53 -1.30 -28.07
N GLU A 189 -24.50 -0.97 -27.29
CA GLU A 189 -24.55 -0.86 -25.83
C GLU A 189 -25.29 0.39 -25.34
N PHE A 190 -25.29 1.45 -26.15
CA PHE A 190 -25.91 2.75 -25.83
C PHE A 190 -27.28 2.91 -26.52
N ILE A 191 -27.74 1.89 -27.24
CA ILE A 191 -29.06 1.80 -27.84
C ILE A 191 -29.97 1.01 -26.89
N CYS A 192 -31.13 1.58 -26.53
CA CYS A 192 -32.03 0.97 -25.57
C CYS A 192 -32.66 -0.32 -26.14
N LYS A 193 -32.28 -1.50 -25.63
CA LYS A 193 -32.82 -2.81 -26.07
C LYS A 193 -34.17 -3.18 -25.42
N ARG A 194 -34.53 -2.53 -24.30
CA ARG A 194 -35.80 -2.75 -23.56
C ARG A 194 -36.35 -1.41 -23.09
N ALA A 195 -37.67 -1.26 -23.08
CA ALA A 195 -38.32 -0.02 -22.63
C ALA A 195 -37.98 0.26 -21.16
N THR A 196 -37.42 1.45 -20.88
CA THR A 196 -37.20 1.97 -19.53
C THR A 196 -38.13 3.17 -19.29
N LYS A 197 -38.21 3.66 -18.05
CA LYS A 197 -39.15 4.71 -17.63
C LYS A 197 -39.09 5.99 -18.49
N ASN A 198 -37.95 6.25 -19.15
CA ASN A 198 -37.67 7.44 -19.94
C ASN A 198 -37.28 7.18 -21.42
N PHE A 199 -37.06 5.93 -21.86
CA PHE A 199 -36.54 5.60 -23.20
C PHE A 199 -37.28 4.42 -23.83
N LYS A 200 -37.64 4.52 -25.12
CA LYS A 200 -38.25 3.44 -25.90
C LYS A 200 -37.19 2.52 -26.51
N PRO A 201 -37.54 1.28 -26.89
CA PRO A 201 -36.64 0.40 -27.63
C PRO A 201 -36.17 1.07 -28.93
N GLY A 202 -34.86 1.18 -29.13
CA GLY A 202 -34.24 1.90 -30.24
C GLY A 202 -33.85 3.37 -29.96
N ASP A 203 -34.26 3.95 -28.82
CA ASP A 203 -33.81 5.29 -28.42
C ASP A 203 -32.36 5.25 -27.92
N ILE A 204 -31.62 6.32 -28.18
CA ILE A 204 -30.25 6.53 -27.67
C ILE A 204 -30.32 6.86 -26.17
N ARG A 205 -29.55 6.12 -25.37
CA ARG A 205 -29.45 6.31 -23.91
C ARG A 205 -28.54 7.49 -23.55
N THR A 206 -29.07 8.71 -23.67
CA THR A 206 -28.35 9.94 -23.35
C THR A 206 -27.85 9.98 -21.90
N ASP A 207 -28.55 9.31 -20.96
CA ASP A 207 -28.18 9.19 -19.55
C ASP A 207 -26.84 8.49 -19.32
N ILE A 208 -26.54 7.44 -20.09
CA ILE A 208 -25.26 6.72 -20.00
C ILE A 208 -24.18 7.43 -20.80
N ILE A 209 -24.53 8.00 -21.97
CA ILE A 209 -23.59 8.75 -22.80
C ILE A 209 -23.04 9.95 -22.03
N GLU A 210 -23.87 10.71 -21.32
CA GLU A 210 -23.41 11.84 -20.50
C GLU A 210 -22.40 11.41 -19.42
N ILE A 211 -22.63 10.27 -18.76
CA ILE A 211 -21.69 9.70 -17.78
C ILE A 211 -20.36 9.32 -18.45
N GLU A 212 -20.41 8.72 -19.63
CA GLU A 212 -19.20 8.29 -20.34
C GLU A 212 -18.42 9.49 -20.90
N VAL A 213 -19.11 10.51 -21.41
CA VAL A 213 -18.52 11.79 -21.82
C VAL A 213 -17.85 12.49 -20.63
N GLU A 214 -18.46 12.49 -19.44
CA GLU A 214 -17.85 13.04 -18.23
C GLU A 214 -16.57 12.28 -17.85
N LYS A 215 -16.55 10.95 -17.95
CA LYS A 215 -15.33 10.14 -17.72
C LYS A 215 -14.24 10.48 -18.73
N MET A 216 -14.58 10.61 -20.01
CA MET A 216 -13.62 10.94 -21.06
C MET A 216 -13.10 12.37 -20.92
N ALA A 217 -13.92 13.32 -20.49
CA ALA A 217 -13.48 14.67 -20.16
C ALA A 217 -12.46 14.68 -19.00
N ARG A 218 -12.67 13.83 -17.98
CA ARG A 218 -11.69 13.63 -16.90
C ARG A 218 -10.39 13.01 -17.39
N LEU A 219 -10.45 12.01 -18.29
CA LEU A 219 -9.25 11.44 -18.93
C LEU A 219 -8.51 12.51 -19.74
N GLN A 220 -9.21 13.28 -20.58
CA GLN A 220 -8.60 14.35 -21.38
C GLN A 220 -7.88 15.38 -20.49
N ALA A 221 -8.54 15.85 -19.42
CA ALA A 221 -7.93 16.77 -18.47
C ALA A 221 -6.69 16.17 -17.79
N ALA A 222 -6.68 14.86 -17.51
CA ALA A 222 -5.54 14.15 -16.95
C ALA A 222 -4.37 14.04 -17.94
N VAL A 223 -4.64 13.69 -19.19
CA VAL A 223 -3.64 13.55 -20.26
C VAL A 223 -2.94 14.89 -20.54
N GLU A 224 -3.65 16.02 -20.48
CA GLU A 224 -3.05 17.35 -20.63
C GLU A 224 -2.00 17.66 -19.56
N GLN A 225 -2.15 17.11 -18.35
CA GLN A 225 -1.18 17.28 -17.28
C GLN A 225 0.12 16.49 -17.50
N PHE A 226 0.17 15.57 -18.45
CA PHE A 226 1.37 14.78 -18.77
C PHE A 226 2.55 15.67 -19.19
N LEU A 227 2.29 16.71 -19.99
CA LEU A 227 3.33 17.66 -20.42
C LEU A 227 3.87 18.48 -19.25
N VAL A 228 2.98 18.90 -18.34
CA VAL A 228 3.37 19.62 -17.13
C VAL A 228 4.20 18.71 -16.24
N PHE A 229 3.80 17.46 -16.05
CA PHE A 229 4.56 16.48 -15.28
C PHE A 229 5.95 16.22 -15.85
N ASN A 230 6.07 16.01 -17.17
CA ASN A 230 7.38 15.84 -17.82
C ASN A 230 8.25 17.09 -17.66
N SER A 231 7.68 18.30 -17.77
CA SER A 231 8.45 19.53 -17.55
C SER A 231 8.93 19.68 -16.09
N LEU A 232 8.13 19.24 -15.11
CA LEU A 232 8.54 19.17 -13.70
C LEU A 232 9.68 18.15 -13.48
N MET A 233 9.60 16.96 -14.10
CA MET A 233 10.69 15.98 -14.07
C MET A 233 11.98 16.53 -14.69
N HIS A 234 11.87 17.17 -15.85
CA HIS A 234 13.00 17.79 -16.53
C HIS A 234 13.62 18.93 -15.70
N ALA A 235 12.82 19.78 -15.05
CA ALA A 235 13.30 20.83 -14.16
C ALA A 235 14.02 20.27 -12.92
N ALA A 236 13.64 19.07 -12.47
CA ALA A 236 14.27 18.35 -11.37
C ALA A 236 15.49 17.51 -11.79
N ASN A 237 15.88 17.50 -13.08
CA ASN A 237 16.92 16.60 -13.61
C ASN A 237 16.64 15.11 -13.30
N ARG A 238 15.38 14.70 -13.43
CA ARG A 238 14.93 13.33 -13.19
C ARG A 238 14.35 12.68 -14.44
N TYR A 239 14.47 11.36 -14.51
CA TYR A 239 13.89 10.54 -15.57
C TYR A 239 13.46 9.18 -15.05
N ASP A 240 12.56 8.50 -15.76
CA ASP A 240 12.24 7.10 -15.50
C ASP A 240 12.78 6.16 -16.59
N PHE A 241 12.70 4.86 -16.33
CA PHE A 241 13.22 3.86 -17.27
C PHE A 241 12.50 3.88 -18.63
N ASP A 242 11.20 4.24 -18.65
CA ASP A 242 10.43 4.34 -19.89
C ASP A 242 10.84 5.58 -20.71
N ASP A 243 11.21 6.68 -20.06
CA ASP A 243 11.75 7.88 -20.70
C ASP A 243 12.99 7.55 -21.53
N MET A 244 13.89 6.73 -20.97
CA MET A 244 15.15 6.34 -21.62
C MET A 244 14.92 5.66 -22.98
N ILE A 245 13.95 4.75 -23.05
CA ILE A 245 13.58 4.06 -24.30
C ILE A 245 13.00 5.07 -25.29
N ASN A 246 12.10 5.93 -24.82
CA ASN A 246 11.49 6.97 -25.66
C ASN A 246 12.52 7.97 -26.21
N TRP A 247 13.54 8.33 -25.43
CA TRP A 247 14.60 9.22 -25.89
C TRP A 247 15.43 8.59 -27.01
N VAL A 248 15.82 7.32 -26.88
CA VAL A 248 16.56 6.61 -27.93
C VAL A 248 15.71 6.51 -29.20
N ILE A 249 14.43 6.18 -29.08
CA ILE A 249 13.49 6.15 -30.22
C ILE A 249 13.44 7.51 -30.92
N ARG A 250 13.28 8.60 -30.15
CA ARG A 250 13.27 9.96 -30.71
C ARG A 250 14.61 10.34 -31.35
N ALA A 251 15.73 9.96 -30.73
CA ALA A 251 17.06 10.25 -31.26
C ALA A 251 17.28 9.54 -32.60
N PHE A 252 16.85 8.28 -32.74
CA PHE A 252 16.87 7.54 -34.00
C PHE A 252 15.92 8.13 -35.05
N GLU A 253 14.74 8.63 -34.67
CA GLU A 253 13.81 9.30 -35.60
C GLU A 253 14.35 10.64 -36.11
N GLN A 254 15.02 11.41 -35.24
CA GLN A 254 15.53 12.74 -35.57
C GLN A 254 16.89 12.70 -36.26
N ASN A 255 17.68 11.65 -36.05
CA ASN A 255 19.05 11.52 -36.58
C ASN A 255 19.22 10.20 -37.37
N PRO A 256 18.90 10.20 -38.68
CA PRO A 256 18.99 8.99 -39.50
C PRO A 256 20.40 8.36 -39.55
N ASN A 257 21.45 9.18 -39.50
CA ASN A 257 22.84 8.69 -39.51
C ASN A 257 23.16 7.87 -38.24
N LEU A 258 22.66 8.30 -37.08
CA LEU A 258 22.86 7.58 -35.82
C LEU A 258 22.21 6.19 -35.90
N LEU A 259 20.98 6.12 -36.43
CA LEU A 259 20.31 4.84 -36.65
C LEU A 259 21.07 3.96 -37.65
N ALA A 260 21.61 4.55 -38.71
CA ALA A 260 22.41 3.83 -39.71
C ALA A 260 23.68 3.21 -39.10
N ASP A 261 24.40 3.94 -38.23
CA ASP A 261 25.59 3.43 -37.55
C ASP A 261 25.27 2.20 -36.68
N TYR A 262 24.14 2.22 -35.97
CA TYR A 262 23.68 1.11 -35.14
C TYR A 262 23.20 -0.09 -35.97
N LYS A 263 22.58 0.15 -37.13
CA LYS A 263 22.25 -0.90 -38.09
C LYS A 263 23.49 -1.55 -38.68
N GLU A 264 24.48 -0.75 -39.09
CA GLU A 264 25.75 -1.28 -39.60
C GLU A 264 26.49 -2.09 -38.52
N ARG A 265 26.45 -1.62 -37.26
CA ARG A 265 27.03 -2.34 -36.12
C ARG A 265 26.33 -3.68 -35.89
N PHE A 266 24.99 -3.70 -35.79
CA PHE A 266 24.22 -4.87 -35.41
C PHE A 266 23.56 -5.55 -36.61
N GLN A 267 24.23 -6.58 -37.11
CA GLN A 267 23.82 -7.36 -38.28
C GLN A 267 22.90 -8.53 -37.91
N TYR A 268 22.82 -8.90 -36.62
CA TYR A 268 21.91 -9.91 -36.09
C TYR A 268 21.26 -9.40 -34.81
N ILE A 269 19.92 -9.42 -34.77
CA ILE A 269 19.13 -8.99 -33.62
C ILE A 269 18.34 -10.18 -33.09
N LEU A 270 18.65 -10.60 -31.87
CA LEU A 270 18.00 -11.72 -31.18
C LEU A 270 17.21 -11.18 -29.99
N VAL A 271 15.95 -11.58 -29.85
CA VAL A 271 15.08 -11.13 -28.75
C VAL A 271 14.49 -12.33 -28.02
N ASP A 272 14.79 -12.43 -26.73
CA ASP A 272 14.22 -13.44 -25.82
C ASP A 272 12.97 -12.91 -25.12
N GLU A 273 12.04 -13.82 -24.81
CA GLU A 273 10.73 -13.53 -24.19
C GLU A 273 9.98 -12.38 -24.88
N TYR A 274 9.89 -12.44 -26.22
CA TYR A 274 9.33 -11.37 -27.04
C TYR A 274 7.86 -11.01 -26.67
N GLN A 275 7.10 -11.95 -26.11
CA GLN A 275 5.74 -11.71 -25.61
C GLN A 275 5.68 -10.73 -24.43
N ASP A 276 6.80 -10.51 -23.73
CA ASP A 276 6.88 -9.61 -22.57
C ASP A 276 7.24 -8.17 -22.98
N THR A 277 7.45 -7.91 -24.28
CA THR A 277 7.83 -6.58 -24.79
C THR A 277 6.67 -5.57 -24.72
N SER A 278 7.00 -4.32 -24.40
CA SER A 278 6.06 -3.19 -24.47
C SER A 278 5.94 -2.59 -25.87
N GLY A 279 4.96 -1.71 -26.10
CA GLY A 279 4.80 -0.98 -27.36
C GLY A 279 6.08 -0.20 -27.76
N THR A 280 6.71 0.53 -26.84
CA THR A 280 7.97 1.24 -27.13
C THR A 280 9.16 0.31 -27.37
N GLN A 281 9.29 -0.79 -26.61
CA GLN A 281 10.35 -1.78 -26.82
C GLN A 281 10.23 -2.43 -28.21
N ASN A 282 9.01 -2.77 -28.62
CA ASN A 282 8.76 -3.27 -29.96
C ASN A 282 9.08 -2.21 -31.03
N LYS A 283 8.68 -0.95 -30.81
CA LYS A 283 9.01 0.16 -31.72
C LYS A 283 10.52 0.34 -31.90
N LEU A 284 11.31 0.19 -30.83
CA LEU A 284 12.77 0.23 -30.91
C LEU A 284 13.33 -0.89 -31.80
N ILE A 285 12.86 -2.13 -31.62
CA ILE A 285 13.28 -3.26 -32.47
C ILE A 285 12.93 -2.97 -33.93
N ARG A 286 11.70 -2.50 -34.19
CA ARG A 286 11.25 -2.16 -35.54
C ARG A 286 12.13 -1.11 -36.21
N GLN A 287 12.57 -0.08 -35.50
CA GLN A 287 13.47 0.93 -36.08
C GLN A 287 14.81 0.35 -36.52
N LEU A 288 15.37 -0.55 -35.72
CA LEU A 288 16.64 -1.22 -36.01
C LEU A 288 16.55 -2.16 -37.21
N ILE A 289 15.38 -2.73 -37.52
CA ILE A 289 15.20 -3.64 -38.67
C ILE A 289 14.56 -2.96 -39.90
N ASN A 290 14.00 -1.76 -39.75
CA ASN A 290 13.24 -1.11 -40.82
C ASN A 290 14.10 -0.79 -42.06
N GLY A 291 13.55 -0.91 -43.26
CA GLY A 291 14.23 -0.53 -44.51
C GLY A 291 15.21 -1.56 -45.08
N GLU A 292 15.38 -2.70 -44.42
CA GLU A 292 16.03 -3.89 -44.99
C GLU A 292 14.97 -4.79 -45.62
N GLU A 293 15.22 -5.32 -46.82
CA GLU A 293 14.29 -6.27 -47.47
C GLU A 293 14.21 -7.61 -46.72
N LEU A 294 15.29 -8.02 -46.05
CA LEU A 294 15.38 -9.29 -45.34
C LEU A 294 16.22 -9.16 -44.06
N PRO A 295 15.70 -8.54 -42.99
CA PRO A 295 16.47 -8.31 -41.77
C PRO A 295 16.75 -9.62 -41.01
N ASN A 296 17.96 -9.78 -40.48
CA ASN A 296 18.35 -10.94 -39.66
C ASN A 296 17.86 -10.79 -38.21
N VAL A 297 16.54 -10.90 -38.03
CA VAL A 297 15.88 -10.80 -36.73
C VAL A 297 15.36 -12.16 -36.27
N PHE A 298 15.67 -12.53 -35.03
CA PHE A 298 15.25 -13.79 -34.43
C PHE A 298 14.53 -13.52 -33.10
N VAL A 299 13.22 -13.75 -33.08
CA VAL A 299 12.40 -13.56 -31.87
C VAL A 299 11.97 -14.90 -31.30
N VAL A 300 12.11 -15.07 -29.98
CA VAL A 300 11.64 -16.25 -29.26
C VAL A 300 10.63 -15.83 -28.22
N GLY A 301 9.49 -16.51 -28.19
CA GLY A 301 8.44 -16.16 -27.23
C GLY A 301 7.44 -17.27 -27.00
N ASP A 302 6.57 -17.00 -26.02
CA ASP A 302 5.46 -17.86 -25.65
C ASP A 302 4.29 -17.01 -25.15
N ASP A 303 3.25 -16.86 -25.97
CA ASP A 303 2.01 -16.15 -25.66
C ASP A 303 1.29 -16.69 -24.41
N ASP A 304 1.43 -17.98 -24.12
CA ASP A 304 0.83 -18.62 -22.95
C ASP A 304 1.59 -18.26 -21.64
N GLN A 305 2.81 -17.70 -21.72
CA GLN A 305 3.61 -17.23 -20.58
C GLN A 305 3.66 -15.71 -20.43
N SER A 306 2.84 -14.96 -21.18
CA SER A 306 2.70 -13.51 -21.02
C SER A 306 1.90 -13.19 -19.75
N ILE A 307 2.61 -12.94 -18.65
CA ILE A 307 2.05 -12.65 -17.31
C ILE A 307 2.40 -11.25 -16.81
N TYR A 308 3.12 -10.45 -17.60
CA TYR A 308 3.59 -9.12 -17.23
C TYR A 308 2.80 -7.99 -17.91
N ARG A 309 1.51 -8.19 -18.22
CA ARG A 309 0.68 -7.13 -18.82
C ARG A 309 0.58 -5.88 -17.94
N PHE A 310 0.59 -6.04 -16.62
CA PHE A 310 0.69 -4.92 -15.68
C PHE A 310 1.98 -4.09 -15.87
N GLN A 311 3.06 -4.72 -16.37
CA GLN A 311 4.32 -4.08 -16.80
C GLN A 311 4.37 -3.75 -18.29
N GLY A 312 3.26 -3.92 -19.03
CA GLY A 312 3.08 -3.47 -20.42
C GLY A 312 3.37 -4.48 -21.50
N ALA A 313 3.59 -5.74 -21.14
CA ALA A 313 3.69 -6.82 -22.11
C ALA A 313 2.44 -6.83 -23.01
N ASN A 314 2.64 -6.76 -24.33
CA ASN A 314 1.57 -6.82 -25.30
C ASN A 314 1.76 -7.99 -26.28
N ILE A 315 0.84 -8.95 -26.24
CA ILE A 315 0.83 -10.12 -27.14
C ILE A 315 0.64 -9.70 -28.60
N GLU A 316 -0.05 -8.57 -28.84
CA GLU A 316 -0.24 -7.99 -30.18
C GLU A 316 1.11 -7.70 -30.86
N ASN A 317 2.20 -7.53 -30.11
CA ASN A 317 3.54 -7.36 -30.68
C ASN A 317 3.98 -8.58 -31.49
N MET A 318 3.60 -9.79 -31.06
CA MET A 318 3.88 -11.03 -31.79
C MET A 318 3.02 -11.13 -33.05
N GLU A 319 1.72 -10.83 -32.94
CA GLU A 319 0.78 -10.85 -34.07
C GLU A 319 1.20 -9.86 -35.15
N GLN A 320 1.50 -8.62 -34.78
CA GLN A 320 1.92 -7.59 -35.73
C GLN A 320 3.28 -7.90 -36.34
N PHE A 321 4.20 -8.53 -35.60
CA PHE A 321 5.48 -8.99 -36.16
C PHE A 321 5.24 -10.07 -37.23
N ALA A 322 4.36 -11.04 -36.93
CA ALA A 322 3.96 -12.06 -37.89
C ALA A 322 3.32 -11.46 -39.15
N GLY A 323 2.42 -10.49 -38.99
CA GLY A 323 1.80 -9.78 -40.10
C GLY A 323 2.78 -8.92 -40.92
N SER A 324 3.76 -8.28 -40.27
CA SER A 324 4.73 -7.39 -40.95
C SER A 324 5.67 -8.15 -41.89
N PHE A 325 5.95 -9.42 -41.58
CA PHE A 325 6.86 -10.27 -42.36
C PHE A 325 6.14 -11.47 -43.01
N ALA A 326 4.82 -11.38 -43.26
CA ALA A 326 4.01 -12.52 -43.67
C ALA A 326 4.53 -13.31 -44.89
N GLU A 327 5.25 -12.66 -45.81
CA GLU A 327 5.81 -13.31 -47.02
C GLU A 327 7.18 -13.97 -46.79
N THR A 328 7.97 -13.48 -45.82
CA THR A 328 9.38 -13.88 -45.62
C THR A 328 9.65 -14.53 -44.25
N LEU A 329 8.68 -14.51 -43.34
CA LEU A 329 8.83 -15.00 -41.98
C LEU A 329 8.85 -16.52 -41.91
N LEU A 330 9.92 -17.06 -41.34
CA LEU A 330 9.96 -18.46 -40.91
C LEU A 330 9.40 -18.58 -39.49
N THR A 331 8.24 -19.21 -39.34
CA THR A 331 7.65 -19.52 -38.03
C THR A 331 7.93 -20.96 -37.62
N ILE A 332 8.57 -21.16 -36.48
CA ILE A 332 8.94 -22.49 -35.96
C ILE A 332 8.26 -22.69 -34.60
N VAL A 333 7.54 -23.80 -34.45
CA VAL A 333 6.92 -24.18 -33.16
C VAL A 333 7.71 -25.32 -32.54
N LEU A 334 8.11 -25.14 -31.28
CA LEU A 334 8.77 -26.17 -30.50
C LEU A 334 7.75 -26.90 -29.62
N THR A 335 7.58 -28.19 -29.88
CA THR A 335 6.64 -29.06 -29.17
C THR A 335 7.32 -30.03 -28.21
N GLN A 336 8.62 -30.27 -28.34
CA GLN A 336 9.35 -31.20 -27.47
C GLN A 336 9.74 -30.52 -26.15
N ASN A 337 9.18 -30.99 -25.03
CA ASN A 337 9.47 -30.52 -23.68
C ASN A 337 10.47 -31.45 -22.99
N TYR A 338 11.51 -30.88 -22.36
CA TYR A 338 12.56 -31.64 -21.68
C TYR A 338 12.54 -31.51 -20.15
N ARG A 339 11.53 -30.82 -19.60
CA ARG A 339 11.43 -30.46 -18.18
C ARG A 339 10.45 -31.33 -17.41
N SER A 340 9.26 -31.54 -17.95
CA SER A 340 8.09 -32.02 -17.21
C SER A 340 7.60 -33.36 -17.75
N VAL A 341 6.96 -34.16 -16.89
CA VAL A 341 6.23 -35.38 -17.29
C VAL A 341 4.98 -35.05 -18.12
N GLN A 342 4.54 -35.99 -18.96
CA GLN A 342 3.45 -35.75 -19.92
C GLN A 342 2.13 -35.33 -19.25
N ASN A 343 1.73 -35.99 -18.16
CA ASN A 343 0.46 -35.68 -17.48
C ASN A 343 0.39 -34.23 -16.96
N ILE A 344 1.53 -33.65 -16.55
CA ILE A 344 1.58 -32.23 -16.14
C ILE A 344 1.37 -31.33 -17.36
N LEU A 345 1.96 -31.69 -18.50
CA LEU A 345 1.82 -30.96 -19.76
C LEU A 345 0.38 -31.01 -20.26
N ASP A 346 -0.26 -32.18 -20.22
CA ASP A 346 -1.64 -32.37 -20.66
C ASP A 346 -2.62 -31.53 -19.84
N VAL A 347 -2.51 -31.58 -18.50
CA VAL A 347 -3.30 -30.73 -17.59
C VAL A 347 -3.07 -29.24 -17.85
N SER A 348 -1.81 -28.83 -18.07
CA SER A 348 -1.49 -27.44 -18.38
C SER A 348 -2.05 -26.98 -19.73
N MET A 349 -2.15 -27.91 -20.71
CA MET A 349 -2.64 -27.62 -22.05
C MET A 349 -4.16 -27.45 -22.07
N THR A 350 -4.90 -28.38 -21.45
CA THR A 350 -6.36 -28.26 -21.27
C THR A 350 -6.74 -26.92 -20.65
N LEU A 351 -6.01 -26.51 -19.61
CA LEU A 351 -6.23 -25.21 -18.99
C LEU A 351 -6.06 -24.11 -20.05
N ILE A 352 -4.89 -24.00 -20.66
CA ILE A 352 -4.60 -22.85 -21.52
C ILE A 352 -5.43 -22.84 -22.81
N ASP A 353 -5.89 -23.98 -23.31
CA ASP A 353 -6.76 -24.09 -24.49
C ASP A 353 -8.07 -23.30 -24.33
N ASN A 354 -8.57 -23.13 -23.11
CA ASN A 354 -9.75 -22.31 -22.79
C ASN A 354 -9.56 -20.81 -23.07
N ASN A 355 -8.34 -20.34 -23.34
CA ASN A 355 -8.09 -18.96 -23.76
C ASN A 355 -8.47 -18.67 -25.23
N GLY A 356 -8.85 -19.69 -26.01
CA GLY A 356 -9.51 -19.52 -27.32
C GLY A 356 -8.76 -18.60 -28.29
N ASP A 357 -9.47 -17.64 -28.88
CA ASP A 357 -8.97 -16.71 -29.91
C ASP A 357 -7.82 -15.80 -29.45
N SER A 358 -7.53 -15.73 -28.15
CA SER A 358 -6.41 -14.95 -27.62
C SER A 358 -5.05 -15.65 -27.72
N ARG A 359 -5.02 -16.90 -28.22
CA ARG A 359 -3.80 -17.68 -28.43
C ARG A 359 -3.33 -17.55 -29.86
N LEU A 360 -2.02 -17.37 -30.05
CA LEU A 360 -1.40 -17.22 -31.37
C LEU A 360 -1.64 -18.45 -32.26
N VAL A 361 -1.76 -19.63 -31.67
CA VAL A 361 -2.03 -20.89 -32.38
C VAL A 361 -3.37 -20.88 -33.12
N ASN A 362 -4.36 -20.14 -32.61
CA ASN A 362 -5.70 -20.06 -33.22
C ASN A 362 -5.80 -18.92 -34.25
N GLN A 363 -4.86 -17.98 -34.22
CA GLN A 363 -4.84 -16.82 -35.11
C GLN A 363 -3.96 -17.06 -36.35
N LEU A 364 -2.90 -17.86 -36.22
CA LEU A 364 -1.98 -18.18 -37.31
C LEU A 364 -2.26 -19.62 -37.83
N PRO A 365 -2.63 -19.80 -39.11
CA PRO A 365 -3.00 -21.10 -39.64
C PRO A 365 -1.81 -22.08 -39.66
N GLY A 366 -2.05 -23.33 -39.25
CA GLY A 366 -1.08 -24.43 -39.36
C GLY A 366 -0.14 -24.63 -38.16
N LEU A 367 -0.32 -23.88 -37.07
CA LEU A 367 0.46 -24.06 -35.84
C LEU A 367 -0.21 -25.07 -34.90
N SER A 368 0.59 -25.90 -34.23
CA SER A 368 0.12 -26.75 -33.11
C SER A 368 1.17 -26.75 -32.00
N LYS A 369 0.74 -26.44 -30.79
CA LYS A 369 1.60 -26.30 -29.61
C LYS A 369 1.42 -27.44 -28.61
N GLN A 370 0.95 -28.60 -29.07
CA GLN A 370 0.81 -29.78 -28.22
C GLN A 370 2.18 -30.25 -27.72
N LEU A 371 2.47 -30.01 -26.45
CA LEU A 371 3.76 -30.31 -25.85
C LEU A 371 3.91 -31.82 -25.58
N LYS A 372 5.05 -32.38 -25.94
CA LYS A 372 5.41 -33.79 -25.73
C LYS A 372 6.65 -33.93 -24.87
N ALA A 373 6.56 -34.65 -23.77
CA ALA A 373 7.69 -35.00 -22.92
C ALA A 373 8.72 -35.81 -23.73
N SER A 374 9.93 -35.27 -23.86
CA SER A 374 11.01 -35.78 -24.72
C SER A 374 12.30 -36.02 -23.96
N ASN A 375 12.29 -35.88 -22.63
CA ASN A 375 13.43 -36.24 -21.78
C ASN A 375 13.37 -37.74 -21.47
N ASP A 376 14.41 -38.49 -21.87
CA ASP A 376 14.49 -39.96 -21.70
C ASP A 376 14.20 -40.43 -20.26
N LYS A 377 14.54 -39.62 -19.26
CA LYS A 377 14.33 -39.95 -17.84
C LYS A 377 12.89 -39.72 -17.37
N LEU A 378 12.13 -38.88 -18.06
CA LEU A 378 10.80 -38.41 -17.66
C LEU A 378 9.68 -38.94 -18.56
N MET A 379 9.98 -39.19 -19.84
CA MET A 379 9.01 -39.61 -20.85
C MET A 379 8.26 -40.91 -20.49
N HIS A 380 8.90 -41.80 -19.73
CA HIS A 380 8.31 -43.07 -19.28
C HIS A 380 7.61 -43.00 -17.92
N LEU A 381 7.69 -41.87 -17.22
CA LEU A 381 7.08 -41.71 -15.89
C LEU A 381 5.61 -41.31 -16.04
N ASN A 382 4.71 -42.22 -15.64
CA ASN A 382 3.28 -41.94 -15.58
C ASN A 382 2.88 -41.41 -14.20
N ILE A 383 3.34 -40.20 -13.86
CA ILE A 383 3.03 -39.54 -12.59
C ILE A 383 1.90 -38.55 -12.86
N THR A 384 0.73 -38.76 -12.25
CA THR A 384 -0.42 -37.84 -12.36
C THR A 384 -0.34 -36.73 -11.31
N PRO A 385 -0.74 -35.49 -11.64
CA PRO A 385 -0.99 -34.45 -10.65
C PRO A 385 -2.02 -34.91 -9.61
N VAL A 386 -1.91 -34.42 -8.37
CA VAL A 386 -2.82 -34.75 -7.27
C VAL A 386 -3.54 -33.49 -6.81
N ILE A 387 -4.86 -33.57 -6.66
CA ILE A 387 -5.69 -32.53 -6.07
C ILE A 387 -5.94 -32.88 -4.61
N GLN A 388 -5.63 -31.96 -3.70
CA GLN A 388 -5.80 -32.14 -2.26
C GLN A 388 -6.83 -31.16 -1.71
N ARG A 389 -7.86 -31.70 -1.07
CA ARG A 389 -8.90 -30.93 -0.40
C ARG A 389 -8.69 -30.91 1.10
N TYR A 390 -8.77 -29.71 1.66
CA TYR A 390 -8.64 -29.46 3.09
C TYR A 390 -9.91 -28.81 3.61
N ASN A 391 -10.26 -28.97 4.90
CA ASN A 391 -11.48 -28.29 5.38
C ASN A 391 -11.24 -26.79 5.50
N THR A 392 -10.11 -26.37 6.08
CA THR A 392 -9.78 -24.94 6.26
C THR A 392 -8.43 -24.56 5.62
N PRO A 393 -8.15 -23.26 5.39
CA PRO A 393 -6.83 -22.81 4.92
C PRO A 393 -5.69 -23.17 5.90
N ARG A 394 -6.02 -23.35 7.18
CA ARG A 394 -5.04 -23.76 8.21
C ARG A 394 -4.68 -25.22 8.04
N ASP A 395 -5.68 -26.05 7.82
CA ASP A 395 -5.50 -27.48 7.53
C ASP A 395 -4.64 -27.65 6.28
N GLU A 396 -4.85 -26.82 5.27
CA GLU A 396 -4.02 -26.81 4.06
C GLU A 396 -2.54 -26.54 4.38
N MET A 397 -2.24 -25.49 5.14
CA MET A 397 -0.86 -25.16 5.52
C MET A 397 -0.19 -26.28 6.33
N ALA A 398 -0.92 -26.86 7.28
CA ALA A 398 -0.42 -27.97 8.11
C ALA A 398 -0.21 -29.24 7.27
N GLY A 399 -1.14 -29.58 6.37
CA GLY A 399 -1.06 -30.75 5.49
C GLY A 399 0.10 -30.68 4.51
N ILE A 400 0.30 -29.52 3.88
CA ILE A 400 1.48 -29.27 3.02
C ILE A 400 2.76 -29.47 3.82
N THR A 401 2.84 -28.91 5.03
CA THR A 401 4.04 -29.01 5.87
C THR A 401 4.33 -30.45 6.28
N ASN A 402 3.32 -31.21 6.72
CA ASN A 402 3.48 -32.61 7.08
C ASN A 402 3.94 -33.47 5.90
N THR A 403 3.42 -33.19 4.70
CA THR A 403 3.86 -33.86 3.47
C THR A 403 5.32 -33.54 3.14
N ILE A 404 5.73 -32.28 3.30
CA ILE A 404 7.12 -31.86 3.09
C ILE A 404 8.06 -32.52 4.11
N VAL A 405 7.68 -32.59 5.39
CA VAL A 405 8.46 -33.30 6.43
C VAL A 405 8.67 -34.76 6.01
N ALA A 406 7.62 -35.45 5.60
CA ALA A 406 7.72 -36.83 5.14
C ALA A 406 8.62 -36.99 3.90
N LEU A 407 8.67 -36.01 3.00
CA LEU A 407 9.58 -36.01 1.85
C LEU A 407 11.05 -35.79 2.28
N LEU A 408 11.30 -34.91 3.25
CA LEU A 408 12.64 -34.70 3.80
C LEU A 408 13.15 -35.94 4.54
N GLU A 409 12.28 -36.62 5.30
CA GLU A 409 12.61 -37.89 5.97
C GLU A 409 12.95 -39.01 4.97
N LYS A 410 12.31 -39.00 3.79
CA LYS A 410 12.64 -39.91 2.66
C LYS A 410 13.95 -39.54 1.94
N GLY A 411 14.64 -38.48 2.37
CA GLY A 411 15.93 -38.05 1.81
C GLY A 411 15.84 -37.16 0.58
N VAL A 412 14.68 -36.56 0.28
CA VAL A 412 14.56 -35.58 -0.81
C VAL A 412 15.32 -34.31 -0.44
N PRO A 413 16.21 -33.79 -1.30
CA PRO A 413 16.89 -32.52 -1.03
C PRO A 413 15.91 -31.35 -0.95
N ALA A 414 15.99 -30.56 0.13
CA ALA A 414 15.09 -29.44 0.40
C ALA A 414 15.00 -28.43 -0.77
N GLY A 415 16.12 -28.12 -1.43
CA GLY A 415 16.19 -27.20 -2.57
C GLY A 415 15.41 -27.63 -3.82
N LYS A 416 14.96 -28.89 -3.89
CA LYS A 416 14.11 -29.39 -4.99
C LYS A 416 12.62 -29.24 -4.71
N ILE A 417 12.24 -28.75 -3.54
CA ILE A 417 10.86 -28.58 -3.09
C ILE A 417 10.51 -27.10 -3.13
N ALA A 418 9.38 -26.77 -3.75
CA ALA A 418 8.82 -25.42 -3.74
C ALA A 418 7.34 -25.40 -3.36
N VAL A 419 6.96 -24.40 -2.58
CA VAL A 419 5.56 -24.03 -2.34
C VAL A 419 5.28 -22.73 -3.07
N ILE A 420 4.36 -22.80 -4.04
CA ILE A 420 3.95 -21.68 -4.88
C ILE A 420 2.59 -21.18 -4.40
N TYR A 421 2.49 -19.89 -4.15
CA TYR A 421 1.26 -19.22 -3.71
C TYR A 421 0.99 -17.92 -4.47
N ARG A 422 -0.26 -17.45 -4.48
CA ARG A 422 -0.66 -16.22 -5.19
C ARG A 422 -0.29 -14.94 -4.45
N GLU A 423 -0.40 -14.94 -3.11
CA GLU A 423 -0.24 -13.76 -2.25
C GLU A 423 0.87 -13.95 -1.19
N ASN A 424 1.67 -12.92 -0.95
CA ASN A 424 2.77 -12.97 0.03
C ASN A 424 2.31 -13.31 1.45
N ARG A 425 1.10 -12.86 1.84
CA ARG A 425 0.51 -13.13 3.16
C ARG A 425 0.37 -14.63 3.46
N PHE A 426 -0.02 -15.43 2.47
CA PHE A 426 -0.09 -16.89 2.63
C PHE A 426 1.29 -17.47 2.96
N GLY A 427 2.33 -17.00 2.24
CA GLY A 427 3.71 -17.36 2.53
C GLY A 427 4.19 -16.90 3.91
N GLU A 428 3.70 -15.77 4.42
CA GLU A 428 4.04 -15.27 5.77
C GLU A 428 3.54 -16.20 6.87
N GLU A 429 2.27 -16.57 6.81
CA GLU A 429 1.64 -17.47 7.76
C GLU A 429 2.32 -18.86 7.71
N LEU A 430 2.60 -19.37 6.50
CA LEU A 430 3.29 -20.66 6.32
C LEU A 430 4.74 -20.64 6.83
N ALA A 431 5.49 -19.56 6.60
CA ALA A 431 6.88 -19.45 7.06
C ALA A 431 6.99 -19.39 8.59
N GLN A 432 6.03 -18.77 9.27
CA GLN A 432 5.97 -18.80 10.73
C GLN A 432 5.83 -20.24 11.24
N TYR A 433 5.00 -21.04 10.57
CA TYR A 433 4.83 -22.45 10.89
C TYR A 433 6.10 -23.27 10.66
N PHE A 434 6.80 -23.05 9.54
CA PHE A 434 8.07 -23.72 9.25
C PHE A 434 9.14 -23.44 10.32
N ARG A 435 9.24 -22.19 10.80
CA ARG A 435 10.18 -21.82 11.89
C ARG A 435 9.93 -22.62 13.16
N LEU A 436 8.66 -22.82 13.51
CA LEU A 436 8.27 -23.53 14.73
C LEU A 436 8.57 -25.03 14.62
N LYS A 437 8.32 -25.63 13.46
CA LYS A 437 8.68 -27.03 13.18
C LYS A 437 10.19 -27.23 12.94
N GLY A 438 10.99 -26.16 13.00
CA GLY A 438 12.44 -26.21 12.77
C GLY A 438 12.83 -26.54 11.31
N LEU A 439 11.93 -26.28 10.35
CA LEU A 439 12.18 -26.56 8.94
C LEU A 439 12.99 -25.44 8.29
N PRO A 440 14.09 -25.78 7.58
CA PRO A 440 14.87 -24.80 6.84
C PRO A 440 14.10 -24.37 5.58
N PHE A 441 13.98 -23.07 5.36
CA PHE A 441 13.30 -22.52 4.20
C PHE A 441 14.02 -21.31 3.63
N TYR A 442 14.02 -21.26 2.31
CA TYR A 442 14.41 -20.10 1.54
C TYR A 442 13.20 -19.25 1.24
N SER A 443 13.23 -18.01 1.71
CA SER A 443 12.30 -16.98 1.23
C SER A 443 13.04 -15.68 1.08
N LYS A 444 12.95 -15.11 -0.12
CA LYS A 444 13.46 -13.78 -0.44
C LYS A 444 12.30 -12.81 -0.35
N ARG A 445 12.27 -12.00 0.72
CA ARG A 445 11.18 -11.06 0.97
C ARG A 445 11.68 -9.65 1.12
N ASN A 446 10.89 -8.71 0.65
CA ASN A 446 11.06 -7.31 0.99
C ASN A 446 10.18 -7.03 2.19
N VAL A 447 10.78 -6.89 3.37
CA VAL A 447 10.07 -6.43 4.57
C VAL A 447 10.06 -4.92 4.54
N ASN A 448 8.91 -4.31 4.87
CA ASN A 448 8.84 -2.86 5.02
C ASN A 448 9.47 -2.44 6.35
N LEU A 449 10.53 -1.65 6.27
CA LEU A 449 11.23 -1.12 7.44
C LEU A 449 10.30 -0.30 8.36
N PHE A 450 9.32 0.43 7.80
CA PHE A 450 8.37 1.23 8.57
C PHE A 450 7.41 0.44 9.44
N GLU A 451 7.22 -0.86 9.15
CA GLU A 451 6.38 -1.74 9.96
C GLU A 451 7.15 -2.37 11.13
N ASN A 452 8.49 -2.31 11.08
CA ASN A 452 9.32 -2.90 12.12
C ASN A 452 9.28 -2.05 13.42
N PRO A 453 8.95 -2.64 14.59
CA PRO A 453 8.86 -1.91 15.85
C PRO A 453 10.15 -1.20 16.26
N PHE A 454 11.32 -1.81 16.00
CA PHE A 454 12.61 -1.22 16.32
C PHE A 454 12.91 0.00 15.42
N ALA A 455 12.67 -0.12 14.11
CA ALA A 455 12.82 1.01 13.19
C ALA A 455 11.89 2.17 13.55
N ARG A 456 10.62 1.89 13.91
CA ARG A 456 9.66 2.91 14.37
C ARG A 456 10.16 3.70 15.58
N LYS A 457 10.80 3.04 16.56
CA LYS A 457 11.39 3.71 17.72
C LYS A 457 12.48 4.70 17.28
N VAL A 458 13.39 4.29 16.41
CA VAL A 458 14.45 5.17 15.88
C VAL A 458 13.86 6.34 15.10
N LEU A 459 12.90 6.10 14.22
CA LEU A 459 12.21 7.15 13.46
C LEU A 459 11.42 8.12 14.36
N THR A 460 10.85 7.64 15.47
CA THR A 460 10.15 8.48 16.46
C THR A 460 11.11 9.46 17.14
N ILE A 461 12.36 9.07 17.40
CA ILE A 461 13.39 9.98 17.92
C ILE A 461 13.69 11.07 16.89
N LEU A 462 13.84 10.71 15.62
CA LEU A 462 14.06 11.69 14.54
C LEU A 462 12.88 12.64 14.38
N ARG A 463 11.64 12.13 14.44
CA ARG A 463 10.41 12.93 14.42
C ARG A 463 10.34 13.92 15.58
N TYR A 464 10.69 13.47 16.78
CA TYR A 464 10.73 14.35 17.95
C TYR A 464 11.71 15.50 17.74
N LEU A 465 12.93 15.20 17.30
CA LEU A 465 13.94 16.22 17.03
C LEU A 465 13.50 17.17 15.91
N ALA A 466 12.88 16.68 14.83
CA ALA A 466 12.35 17.52 13.77
C ALA A 466 11.24 18.46 14.26
N ALA A 467 10.31 17.95 15.08
CA ALA A 467 9.24 18.76 15.67
C ALA A 467 9.81 19.88 16.55
N GLU A 468 10.80 19.58 17.38
CA GLU A 468 11.46 20.57 18.25
C GLU A 468 12.28 21.62 17.48
N LEU A 469 12.81 21.27 16.31
CA LEU A 469 13.53 22.20 15.43
C LEU A 469 12.58 23.14 14.68
N ASP A 470 11.42 22.64 14.24
CA ASP A 470 10.42 23.46 13.56
C ASP A 470 9.70 24.40 14.54
N THR A 471 9.13 23.83 15.60
CA THR A 471 8.49 24.59 16.68
C THR A 471 8.98 24.09 18.04
N PRO A 472 9.74 24.90 18.80
CA PRO A 472 10.24 24.49 20.11
C PRO A 472 9.11 24.07 21.06
N TYR A 473 9.34 23.01 21.82
CA TYR A 473 8.41 22.44 22.82
C TYR A 473 7.10 21.87 22.24
N SER A 474 7.08 21.51 20.96
CA SER A 474 5.90 20.96 20.29
C SER A 474 5.80 19.43 20.36
N GLY A 475 6.90 18.73 20.64
CA GLY A 475 7.02 17.27 20.49
C GLY A 475 6.66 16.43 21.72
N ASP A 476 5.85 16.94 22.66
CA ASP A 476 5.61 16.28 23.94
C ASP A 476 4.95 14.89 23.82
N ASP A 477 4.09 14.68 22.83
CA ASP A 477 3.45 13.37 22.61
C ASP A 477 4.48 12.32 22.17
N LEU A 478 5.46 12.74 21.36
CA LEU A 478 6.57 11.90 20.92
C LEU A 478 7.55 11.66 22.05
N LEU A 479 7.86 12.70 22.84
CA LEU A 479 8.73 12.58 24.01
C LEU A 479 8.15 11.60 25.03
N PHE A 480 6.84 11.66 25.29
CA PHE A 480 6.16 10.69 26.14
C PHE A 480 6.37 9.25 25.67
N LYS A 481 6.28 8.99 24.34
CA LYS A 481 6.57 7.66 23.77
C LYS A 481 8.03 7.27 23.93
N ILE A 482 8.96 8.18 23.63
CA ILE A 482 10.41 7.96 23.73
C ILE A 482 10.82 7.59 25.15
N MET A 483 10.24 8.23 26.16
CA MET A 483 10.50 7.90 27.56
C MET A 483 10.12 6.45 27.90
N HIS A 484 9.15 5.84 27.19
CA HIS A 484 8.74 4.44 27.38
C HIS A 484 9.57 3.43 26.58
N PHE A 485 10.64 3.86 25.89
CA PHE A 485 11.47 2.92 25.13
C PHE A 485 12.31 2.05 26.07
N ASP A 486 12.38 0.77 25.75
CA ASP A 486 13.26 -0.25 26.36
C ASP A 486 14.75 0.07 26.27
N PHE A 487 15.12 1.11 25.52
CA PHE A 487 16.48 1.63 25.46
C PHE A 487 16.89 2.35 26.76
N TYR A 488 15.93 3.00 27.43
CA TYR A 488 16.21 3.90 28.56
C TYR A 488 15.77 3.35 29.92
N ASN A 489 14.94 2.30 29.93
CA ASN A 489 14.48 1.61 31.14
C ASN A 489 13.86 2.54 32.19
N ILE A 490 13.05 3.52 31.77
CA ILE A 490 12.32 4.41 32.68
C ILE A 490 10.98 3.76 33.09
N PRO A 491 10.73 3.51 34.38
CA PRO A 491 9.44 3.16 34.96
C PRO A 491 8.27 4.01 34.44
N PRO A 492 7.22 3.38 33.87
CA PRO A 492 6.04 4.10 33.36
C PRO A 492 5.33 5.00 34.38
N VAL A 493 5.40 4.64 35.67
CA VAL A 493 4.80 5.43 36.76
C VAL A 493 5.42 6.81 36.88
N GLU A 494 6.75 6.90 36.75
CA GLU A 494 7.46 8.16 36.86
C GLU A 494 7.18 9.07 35.66
N ILE A 495 7.05 8.48 34.46
CA ILE A 495 6.63 9.20 33.25
C ILE A 495 5.21 9.76 33.42
N ALA A 496 4.30 8.97 34.00
CA ALA A 496 2.94 9.42 34.26
C ALA A 496 2.89 10.58 35.26
N LYS A 497 3.69 10.55 36.34
CA LYS A 497 3.81 11.65 37.30
C LYS A 497 4.25 12.95 36.62
N VAL A 498 5.20 12.90 35.69
CA VAL A 498 5.65 14.07 34.92
C VAL A 498 4.52 14.62 34.05
N SER A 499 3.86 13.76 33.26
CA SER A 499 2.75 14.14 32.38
C SER A 499 1.62 14.87 33.14
N ILE A 500 1.23 14.35 34.31
CA ILE A 500 0.18 14.94 35.13
C ILE A 500 0.57 16.33 35.62
N ARG A 501 1.80 16.51 36.12
CA ARG A 501 2.28 17.80 36.63
C ARG A 501 2.38 18.86 35.52
N VAL A 502 2.77 18.45 34.31
CA VAL A 502 2.76 19.32 33.13
C VAL A 502 1.33 19.74 32.79
N ALA A 503 0.38 18.80 32.80
CA ALA A 503 -1.02 19.10 32.55
C ALA A 503 -1.64 20.04 33.60
N GLU A 504 -1.26 19.92 34.88
CA GLU A 504 -1.69 20.81 35.95
C GLU A 504 -1.15 22.24 35.78
N LYS A 505 0.15 22.39 35.48
CA LYS A 505 0.76 23.70 35.17
C LYS A 505 0.14 24.33 33.92
N GLY A 506 -0.17 23.51 32.91
CA GLY A 506 -0.79 23.89 31.63
C GLY A 506 -2.09 24.69 31.75
N TYR A 507 -2.83 24.56 32.86
CA TYR A 507 -4.05 25.34 33.10
C TYR A 507 -3.78 26.80 33.46
N ALA A 508 -2.60 27.11 34.00
CA ALA A 508 -2.18 28.46 34.36
C ALA A 508 -1.29 29.08 33.26
N GLU A 509 -0.29 28.34 32.80
CA GLU A 509 0.67 28.76 31.76
C GLU A 509 0.97 27.58 30.82
N LYS A 510 1.10 27.83 29.51
CA LYS A 510 1.51 26.78 28.56
C LYS A 510 2.87 26.22 29.00
N SER A 511 2.94 24.93 29.30
CA SER A 511 4.15 24.23 29.74
C SER A 511 4.28 22.90 29.00
N SER A 512 5.51 22.42 28.83
CA SER A 512 5.83 21.17 28.13
C SER A 512 6.62 20.19 29.00
N ILE A 513 6.64 18.91 28.63
CA ILE A 513 7.43 17.88 29.31
C ILE A 513 8.92 18.25 29.26
N ARG A 514 9.41 18.66 28.08
CA ARG A 514 10.81 19.10 27.92
C ARG A 514 11.14 20.28 28.83
N GLN A 515 10.31 21.31 28.86
CA GLN A 515 10.52 22.49 29.70
C GLN A 515 10.51 22.12 31.18
N TYR A 516 9.58 21.27 31.61
CA TYR A 516 9.52 20.78 32.98
C TYR A 516 10.80 20.05 33.38
N LEU A 517 11.31 19.15 32.54
CA LEU A 517 12.57 18.44 32.79
C LEU A 517 13.77 19.39 32.90
N GLN A 518 13.82 20.48 32.11
CA GLN A 518 14.86 21.52 32.22
C GLN A 518 14.74 22.35 33.52
N GLU A 519 13.53 22.75 33.90
CA GLU A 519 13.25 23.45 35.16
C GLU A 519 13.75 22.62 36.35
N TRP A 520 13.58 21.30 36.31
CA TRP A 520 14.12 20.41 37.33
C TRP A 520 15.65 20.37 37.37
N GLN A 521 16.33 20.35 36.21
CA GLN A 521 17.80 20.38 36.17
C GLN A 521 18.37 21.66 36.82
N THR A 522 17.64 22.76 36.74
CA THR A 522 18.03 24.06 37.30
C THR A 522 17.59 24.23 38.75
N THR A 523 16.52 23.55 39.18
CA THR A 523 16.02 23.58 40.56
C THR A 523 16.83 22.64 41.46
N ARG A 524 17.96 23.12 42.00
CA ARG A 524 18.81 22.40 42.96
C ARG A 524 18.21 22.18 44.36
N SER A 525 16.98 22.62 44.60
CA SER A 525 16.35 22.58 45.93
C SER A 525 15.55 21.29 46.11
N LEU A 526 16.23 20.19 46.45
CA LEU A 526 15.60 19.06 47.12
C LEU A 526 15.09 19.54 48.48
N THR A 527 13.83 19.96 48.54
CA THR A 527 13.14 20.09 49.83
C THR A 527 12.85 18.69 50.38
N LEU A 528 12.65 18.56 51.70
CA LEU A 528 12.22 17.31 52.35
C LEU A 528 10.93 16.68 51.75
N PHE A 529 10.24 17.38 50.86
CA PHE A 529 8.96 17.01 50.26
C PHE A 529 9.02 16.85 48.73
N THR A 530 10.20 16.98 48.09
CA THR A 530 10.36 16.75 46.65
C THR A 530 11.08 15.43 46.37
N GLU A 531 10.37 14.45 45.78
CA GLU A 531 10.95 13.19 45.31
C GLU A 531 12.08 13.47 44.31
N ALA A 532 13.24 12.82 44.48
CA ALA A 532 14.36 12.95 43.57
C ALA A 532 13.97 12.39 42.19
N PRO A 533 14.23 13.10 41.07
CA PRO A 533 13.90 12.58 39.76
C PRO A 533 14.74 11.34 39.47
N GLU A 534 14.15 10.41 38.75
CA GLU A 534 14.85 9.22 38.31
C GLU A 534 16.05 9.57 37.42
N LEU A 535 17.21 8.98 37.71
CA LEU A 535 18.47 9.27 37.01
C LEU A 535 18.34 9.05 35.49
N ALA A 536 17.64 8.00 35.08
CA ALA A 536 17.41 7.67 33.67
C ALA A 536 16.66 8.79 32.91
N MET A 537 15.67 9.44 33.54
CA MET A 537 14.98 10.59 32.94
C MET A 537 15.90 11.80 32.78
N MET A 538 16.77 12.03 33.76
CA MET A 538 17.75 13.13 33.68
C MET A 538 18.79 12.90 32.57
N GLU A 539 19.26 11.66 32.43
CA GLU A 539 20.20 11.28 31.36
C GLU A 539 19.56 11.47 29.99
N LEU A 540 18.32 10.98 29.81
CA LEU A 540 17.56 11.17 28.58
C LEU A 540 17.40 12.66 28.25
N SER A 541 17.02 13.49 29.23
CA SER A 541 16.87 14.93 29.04
C SER A 541 18.19 15.59 28.58
N LYS A 542 19.33 15.21 29.15
CA LYS A 542 20.65 15.70 28.70
C LYS A 542 20.99 15.24 27.28
N MET A 543 20.67 13.99 26.93
CA MET A 543 20.87 13.47 25.57
C MET A 543 20.04 14.26 24.55
N MET A 544 18.76 14.52 24.85
CA MET A 544 17.87 15.28 23.99
C MET A 544 18.38 16.70 23.74
N GLU A 545 18.79 17.42 24.78
CA GLU A 545 19.37 18.76 24.63
C GLU A 545 20.68 18.74 23.82
N GLY A 546 21.47 17.67 23.96
CA GLY A 546 22.64 17.43 23.13
C GLY A 546 22.28 17.26 21.66
N TRP A 547 21.32 16.40 21.35
CA TRP A 547 20.89 16.13 19.97
C TRP A 547 20.21 17.32 19.31
N ILE A 548 19.43 18.11 20.04
CA ILE A 548 18.81 19.33 19.50
C ILE A 548 19.90 20.34 19.10
N LYS A 549 20.95 20.49 19.90
CA LYS A 549 22.11 21.33 19.56
C LYS A 549 22.90 20.76 18.37
N GLU A 550 23.12 19.46 18.35
CA GLU A 550 23.84 18.78 17.27
C GLU A 550 23.07 18.85 15.94
N ALA A 551 21.73 18.75 15.97
CA ALA A 551 20.90 18.77 14.77
C ALA A 551 20.96 20.10 13.99
N HIS A 552 21.32 21.21 14.65
CA HIS A 552 21.58 22.49 13.98
C HIS A 552 22.97 22.58 13.34
N ASN A 553 23.93 21.78 13.79
CA ASN A 553 25.36 21.97 13.46
C ASN A 553 25.99 20.79 12.69
N LEU A 554 25.37 19.60 12.76
CA LEU A 554 25.85 18.39 12.13
C LEU A 554 25.02 18.04 10.90
N THR A 555 25.64 17.28 9.99
CA THR A 555 24.90 16.67 8.89
C THR A 555 23.96 15.57 9.41
N LEU A 556 22.92 15.24 8.64
CA LEU A 556 21.96 14.20 9.02
C LEU A 556 22.63 12.84 9.32
N GLN A 557 23.64 12.45 8.54
CA GLN A 557 24.41 11.22 8.75
C GLN A 557 25.17 11.23 10.09
N GLN A 558 25.79 12.35 10.43
CA GLN A 558 26.52 12.52 11.69
C GLN A 558 25.55 12.55 12.89
N LEU A 559 24.43 13.26 12.76
CA LEU A 559 23.39 13.30 13.78
C LEU A 559 22.83 11.89 14.06
N PHE A 560 22.51 11.14 13.01
CA PHE A 560 22.00 9.77 13.14
C PHE A 560 23.01 8.86 13.85
N THR A 561 24.29 8.97 13.49
CA THR A 561 25.38 8.23 14.17
C THR A 561 25.51 8.63 15.65
N SER A 562 25.34 9.92 15.96
CA SER A 562 25.36 10.42 17.34
C SER A 562 24.19 9.89 18.17
N ILE A 563 22.98 9.85 17.60
CA ILE A 563 21.79 9.28 18.26
C ILE A 563 22.01 7.81 18.58
N ILE A 564 22.57 7.05 17.63
CA ILE A 564 22.82 5.62 17.79
C ILE A 564 23.87 5.33 18.86
N SER A 565 24.97 6.08 18.84
CA SER A 565 26.12 5.86 19.74
C SER A 565 25.88 6.41 21.14
N LYS A 566 25.40 7.65 21.26
CA LYS A 566 25.16 8.32 22.55
C LYS A 566 23.80 8.00 23.16
N GLY A 567 22.85 7.48 22.38
CA GLY A 567 21.47 7.19 22.82
C GLY A 567 21.24 5.81 23.40
N GLY A 568 22.29 5.02 23.65
CA GLY A 568 22.17 3.68 24.23
C GLY A 568 21.61 2.60 23.28
N ILE A 569 21.30 2.96 22.02
CA ILE A 569 20.69 2.05 21.04
C ILE A 569 21.64 0.90 20.69
N LEU A 570 22.94 1.17 20.46
CA LEU A 570 23.92 0.11 20.18
C LEU A 570 24.06 -0.88 21.33
N THR A 571 24.10 -0.39 22.56
CA THR A 571 24.19 -1.24 23.76
C THR A 571 22.99 -2.19 23.82
N HIS A 572 21.78 -1.66 23.62
CA HIS A 572 20.57 -2.45 23.58
C HIS A 572 20.57 -3.52 22.46
N ILE A 573 21.09 -3.18 21.26
CA ILE A 573 21.23 -4.16 20.17
C ILE A 573 22.18 -5.29 20.57
N MET A 574 23.31 -4.97 21.21
CA MET A 574 24.33 -5.95 21.56
C MET A 574 23.86 -6.94 22.63
N ASP A 575 22.99 -6.50 23.55
CA ASP A 575 22.42 -7.33 24.61
C ASP A 575 21.23 -8.20 24.13
N SER A 576 20.71 -7.95 22.93
CA SER A 576 19.57 -8.67 22.36
C SER A 576 19.96 -10.02 21.73
N PRO A 577 19.13 -11.08 21.88
CA PRO A 577 19.34 -12.35 21.19
C PRO A 577 19.27 -12.22 19.66
N GLU A 578 18.62 -11.16 19.14
CA GLU A 578 18.45 -10.89 17.70
C GLU A 578 19.43 -9.83 17.17
N LYS A 579 20.59 -9.63 17.81
CA LYS A 579 21.56 -8.57 17.46
C LYS A 579 21.89 -8.44 15.97
N MET A 580 22.03 -9.56 15.25
CA MET A 580 22.35 -9.55 13.81
C MET A 580 21.21 -8.94 12.97
N TRP A 581 19.97 -9.21 13.36
CA TRP A 581 18.78 -8.70 12.67
C TRP A 581 18.56 -7.21 12.97
N LEU A 582 18.66 -6.82 14.24
CA LEU A 582 18.57 -5.42 14.65
C LEU A 582 19.66 -4.56 14.00
N MET A 583 20.88 -5.09 13.87
CA MET A 583 21.97 -4.41 13.18
C MET A 583 21.68 -4.23 11.67
N LYS A 584 21.11 -5.24 11.00
CA LYS A 584 20.68 -5.11 9.59
C LYS A 584 19.62 -4.03 9.41
N ILE A 585 18.66 -3.93 10.33
CA ILE A 585 17.64 -2.87 10.32
C ILE A 585 18.28 -1.48 10.45
N LEU A 586 19.22 -1.34 11.39
CA LEU A 586 19.93 -0.10 11.62
C LEU A 586 20.77 0.32 10.41
N GLN A 587 21.48 -0.65 9.80
CA GLN A 587 22.27 -0.43 8.60
C GLN A 587 21.39 -0.02 7.43
N ALA A 588 20.22 -0.66 7.24
CA ALA A 588 19.28 -0.29 6.18
C ALA A 588 18.74 1.14 6.33
N LEU A 589 18.43 1.58 7.56
CA LEU A 589 18.07 2.98 7.84
C LEU A 589 19.24 3.93 7.52
N PHE A 590 20.46 3.56 7.87
CA PHE A 590 21.64 4.38 7.59
C PHE A 590 21.94 4.47 6.09
N ASP A 591 21.88 3.36 5.37
CA ASP A 591 22.07 3.29 3.92
C ASP A 591 21.00 4.11 3.20
N PHE A 592 19.75 4.07 3.69
CA PHE A 592 18.68 4.92 3.18
C PHE A 592 18.99 6.42 3.38
N ILE A 593 19.38 6.83 4.60
CA ILE A 593 19.79 8.22 4.87
C ILE A 593 20.96 8.63 3.97
N LYS A 594 21.95 7.74 3.80
CA LYS A 594 23.13 7.98 2.97
C LYS A 594 22.76 8.16 1.50
N GLU A 595 21.84 7.35 0.98
CA GLU A 595 21.36 7.44 -0.40
C GLU A 595 20.60 8.76 -0.64
N GLU A 596 19.70 9.12 0.27
CA GLU A 596 18.90 10.35 0.11
C GLU A 596 19.75 11.62 0.30
N THR A 597 20.74 11.59 1.20
CA THR A 597 21.72 12.70 1.33
C THR A 597 22.72 12.76 0.18
N ARG A 598 22.98 11.65 -0.53
CA ARG A 598 23.77 11.65 -1.78
C ARG A 598 23.01 12.35 -2.91
N ARG A 599 21.69 12.14 -2.98
CA ARG A 599 20.81 12.77 -3.99
C ARG A 599 20.55 14.24 -3.68
N ASN A 600 20.40 14.59 -2.40
CA ASN A 600 20.24 15.95 -1.94
C ASN A 600 21.26 16.26 -0.83
N PRO A 601 22.43 16.84 -1.18
CA PRO A 601 23.47 17.17 -0.20
C PRO A 601 23.03 18.13 0.91
N ASP A 602 22.03 18.97 0.66
CA ASP A 602 21.50 19.96 1.61
C ASP A 602 20.37 19.38 2.50
N LEU A 603 20.12 18.07 2.43
CA LEU A 603 19.05 17.41 3.18
C LEU A 603 19.32 17.47 4.69
N SER A 604 18.51 18.27 5.38
CA SER A 604 18.50 18.39 6.84
C SER A 604 17.43 17.49 7.48
N LEU A 605 17.38 17.46 8.81
CA LEU A 605 16.48 16.56 9.55
C LEU A 605 14.99 16.80 9.26
N VAL A 606 14.56 18.07 9.21
CA VAL A 606 13.11 18.40 9.04
C VAL A 606 12.59 17.90 7.69
N PRO A 607 13.20 18.25 6.54
CA PRO A 607 12.77 17.72 5.24
C PRO A 607 12.88 16.19 5.15
N PHE A 608 13.86 15.58 5.83
CA PHE A 608 13.97 14.11 5.88
C PHE A 608 12.80 13.46 6.63
N VAL A 609 12.35 14.04 7.74
CA VAL A 609 11.18 13.51 8.47
C VAL A 609 9.90 13.71 7.65
N GLU A 610 9.70 14.87 7.03
CA GLU A 610 8.57 15.10 6.12
C GLU A 610 8.55 14.07 4.97
N MET A 611 9.73 13.74 4.45
CA MET A 611 9.92 12.70 3.45
C MET A 611 9.50 11.32 3.96
N VAL A 612 9.95 10.92 5.16
CA VAL A 612 9.56 9.65 5.79
C VAL A 612 8.04 9.57 6.03
N ASP A 613 7.44 10.65 6.56
CA ASP A 613 6.01 10.72 6.81
C ASP A 613 5.21 10.63 5.50
N LEU A 614 5.72 11.23 4.43
CA LEU A 614 5.14 11.14 3.10
C LEU A 614 5.24 9.72 2.52
N MET A 615 6.34 9.00 2.77
CA MET A 615 6.48 7.59 2.39
C MET A 615 5.46 6.71 3.12
N GLU A 616 5.33 6.85 4.44
CA GLU A 616 4.35 6.08 5.22
C GLU A 616 2.91 6.37 4.79
N ALA A 617 2.57 7.65 4.59
CA ALA A 617 1.22 8.05 4.15
C ALA A 617 0.84 7.46 2.79
N ASN A 618 1.82 7.29 1.90
CA ASN A 618 1.62 6.71 0.56
C ASN A 618 1.97 5.22 0.49
N LYS A 619 2.23 4.57 1.63
CA LYS A 619 2.62 3.15 1.73
C LYS A 619 3.82 2.79 0.86
N ILE A 620 4.76 3.72 0.66
CA ILE A 620 6.04 3.44 0.00
C ILE A 620 6.92 2.72 1.01
N PRO A 621 7.29 1.44 0.79
CA PRO A 621 8.16 0.73 1.72
C PRO A 621 9.61 1.13 1.52
N ILE A 622 10.42 1.08 2.59
CA ILE A 622 11.87 0.90 2.45
C ILE A 622 12.11 -0.62 2.42
N PRO A 623 12.41 -1.22 1.25
CA PRO A 623 12.53 -2.66 1.13
C PRO A 623 13.80 -3.13 1.85
N LEU A 624 13.62 -3.87 2.93
CA LEU A 624 14.70 -4.64 3.54
C LEU A 624 14.60 -6.07 3.01
N VAL A 625 15.59 -6.47 2.20
CA VAL A 625 15.66 -7.86 1.73
C VAL A 625 15.96 -8.76 2.93
N GLN A 626 14.92 -9.40 3.44
CA GLN A 626 15.04 -10.47 4.40
C GLN A 626 15.24 -11.76 3.62
N VAL A 627 16.49 -12.20 3.55
CA VAL A 627 16.83 -13.56 3.15
C VAL A 627 16.78 -14.42 4.41
N SER A 628 15.78 -15.29 4.48
CA SER A 628 15.79 -16.41 5.42
C SER A 628 16.33 -17.62 4.67
N GLY A 629 17.29 -18.32 5.26
CA GLY A 629 17.84 -19.55 4.68
C GLY A 629 18.79 -19.37 3.49
N ASN A 630 19.07 -20.48 2.82
CA ASN A 630 19.89 -20.57 1.60
C ASN A 630 19.08 -21.23 0.47
N GLU A 631 19.42 -20.98 -0.80
CA GLU A 631 18.67 -21.52 -1.97
C GLU A 631 18.59 -23.06 -2.03
N LYS A 632 19.42 -23.74 -1.23
CA LYS A 632 19.40 -25.21 -1.06
C LYS A 632 18.31 -25.72 -0.10
N GLU A 633 17.53 -24.82 0.50
CA GLU A 633 16.44 -25.11 1.44
C GLU A 633 15.07 -25.10 0.72
N ILE A 634 13.97 -25.31 1.45
CA ILE A 634 12.62 -25.35 0.84
C ILE A 634 12.25 -23.96 0.30
N ASN A 635 11.84 -23.86 -0.96
CA ASN A 635 11.58 -22.58 -1.61
C ASN A 635 10.12 -22.13 -1.37
N LEU A 636 9.93 -20.99 -0.71
CA LEU A 636 8.63 -20.33 -0.55
C LEU A 636 8.56 -19.11 -1.47
N ILE A 637 7.80 -19.24 -2.57
CA ILE A 637 7.79 -18.27 -3.68
C ILE A 637 6.38 -17.94 -4.17
N THR A 638 6.21 -16.76 -4.76
CA THR A 638 4.95 -16.40 -5.42
C THR A 638 4.87 -17.00 -6.83
N ALA A 639 3.65 -17.16 -7.36
CA ALA A 639 3.44 -17.62 -8.74
C ALA A 639 4.23 -16.77 -9.77
N HIS A 640 4.26 -15.45 -9.61
CA HIS A 640 5.04 -14.55 -10.48
C HIS A 640 6.54 -14.74 -10.30
N GLY A 641 7.01 -14.87 -9.05
CA GLY A 641 8.43 -15.09 -8.73
C GLY A 641 8.96 -16.46 -9.15
N SER A 642 8.07 -17.40 -9.51
CA SER A 642 8.44 -18.73 -9.98
C SER A 642 8.87 -18.76 -11.46
N LYS A 643 8.57 -17.72 -12.25
CA LYS A 643 8.91 -17.68 -13.68
C LYS A 643 10.42 -17.86 -13.87
N GLY A 644 10.79 -18.80 -14.73
CA GLY A 644 12.20 -19.14 -15.02
C GLY A 644 12.85 -20.14 -14.05
N LEU A 645 12.21 -20.49 -12.93
CA LEU A 645 12.69 -21.53 -12.00
C LEU A 645 12.07 -22.90 -12.32
N GLU A 646 12.64 -23.97 -11.76
CA GLU A 646 12.16 -25.35 -11.92
C GLU A 646 12.43 -26.17 -10.66
N PHE A 647 11.49 -27.06 -10.31
CA PHE A 647 11.52 -27.84 -9.08
C PHE A 647 10.96 -29.26 -9.31
N GLU A 648 11.51 -30.24 -8.58
CA GLU A 648 11.07 -31.64 -8.70
C GLU A 648 9.69 -31.86 -8.04
N TYR A 649 9.44 -31.18 -6.92
CA TYR A 649 8.19 -31.21 -6.16
C TYR A 649 7.61 -29.81 -6.04
N ILE A 650 6.37 -29.63 -6.50
CA ILE A 650 5.63 -28.36 -6.38
C ILE A 650 4.33 -28.56 -5.62
N PHE A 651 4.13 -27.71 -4.62
CA PHE A 651 2.88 -27.53 -3.90
C PHE A 651 2.28 -26.19 -4.32
N LEU A 652 1.23 -26.22 -5.15
CA LEU A 652 0.47 -25.04 -5.55
C LEU A 652 -0.69 -24.84 -4.56
N ALA A 653 -0.54 -23.87 -3.67
CA ALA A 653 -1.40 -23.69 -2.52
C ALA A 653 -2.38 -22.50 -2.65
N GLY A 654 -3.48 -22.58 -1.91
CA GLY A 654 -4.50 -21.55 -1.82
C GLY A 654 -5.29 -21.38 -3.11
N THR A 655 -5.53 -22.45 -3.87
CA THR A 655 -6.19 -22.39 -5.19
C THR A 655 -7.72 -22.31 -5.10
N ASN A 656 -8.23 -21.29 -4.41
CA ASN A 656 -9.67 -20.99 -4.31
C ASN A 656 -10.06 -19.72 -5.08
N SER A 657 -11.35 -19.58 -5.40
CA SER A 657 -11.86 -18.44 -6.17
C SER A 657 -11.63 -17.10 -5.48
N HIS A 658 -11.59 -17.07 -4.14
CA HIS A 658 -11.34 -15.85 -3.38
C HIS A 658 -9.92 -15.31 -3.55
N LEU A 659 -8.90 -16.18 -3.50
CA LEU A 659 -7.48 -15.79 -3.59
C LEU A 659 -7.02 -15.59 -5.04
N TRP A 660 -7.55 -16.37 -5.99
CA TRP A 660 -7.11 -16.32 -7.38
C TRP A 660 -7.95 -15.40 -8.27
N GLU A 661 -9.27 -15.36 -8.10
CA GLU A 661 -10.19 -14.67 -9.03
C GLU A 661 -10.78 -13.38 -8.46
N LYS A 662 -11.28 -13.40 -7.22
CA LYS A 662 -12.05 -12.29 -6.62
C LYS A 662 -11.15 -11.17 -6.10
N LYS A 663 -10.36 -10.52 -6.96
CA LYS A 663 -9.99 -9.13 -6.72
C LYS A 663 -11.12 -8.25 -7.23
N LYS A 664 -11.84 -7.59 -6.32
CA LYS A 664 -12.67 -6.44 -6.68
C LYS A 664 -11.79 -5.51 -7.52
N LYS A 665 -12.22 -5.17 -8.74
CA LYS A 665 -11.67 -4.04 -9.48
C LYS A 665 -11.60 -2.88 -8.51
N SER A 666 -10.40 -2.52 -8.10
CA SER A 666 -10.19 -1.17 -7.63
C SER A 666 -10.52 -0.33 -8.86
N ASN A 667 -11.52 0.55 -8.77
CA ASN A 667 -11.79 1.58 -9.79
C ASN A 667 -10.60 2.58 -9.90
N SER A 668 -9.37 2.13 -9.67
CA SER A 668 -8.13 2.91 -9.68
C SER A 668 -7.55 2.89 -11.07
N GLY A 669 -8.00 3.84 -11.89
CA GLY A 669 -7.49 4.08 -13.22
C GLY A 669 -8.48 4.92 -14.01
N PHE A 670 -7.97 5.68 -14.96
CA PHE A 670 -8.84 6.28 -15.98
C PHE A 670 -9.29 5.19 -16.94
N SER A 671 -10.56 5.23 -17.37
CA SER A 671 -11.06 4.34 -18.42
C SER A 671 -10.53 4.83 -19.76
N PHE A 672 -9.87 3.96 -20.52
CA PHE A 672 -9.43 4.27 -21.87
C PHE A 672 -10.53 3.91 -22.87
N PRO A 673 -10.73 4.72 -23.93
CA PRO A 673 -11.58 4.31 -25.02
C PRO A 673 -10.92 3.15 -25.79
N ASP A 674 -11.72 2.26 -26.34
CA ASP A 674 -11.22 1.10 -27.12
C ASP A 674 -10.51 1.52 -28.42
N THR A 675 -10.77 2.72 -28.91
CA THR A 675 -10.11 3.35 -30.06
C THR A 675 -8.62 3.66 -29.84
N VAL A 676 -8.12 3.61 -28.60
CA VAL A 676 -6.70 3.79 -28.28
C VAL A 676 -5.88 2.53 -28.56
N PHE A 677 -6.52 1.36 -28.61
CA PHE A 677 -5.85 0.10 -28.90
C PHE A 677 -6.06 -0.26 -30.38
N ALA A 678 -4.99 -0.72 -31.05
CA ALA A 678 -5.03 -1.05 -32.47
C ALA A 678 -5.96 -2.25 -32.78
N THR A 679 -6.22 -3.09 -31.77
CA THR A 679 -7.12 -4.24 -31.80
C THR A 679 -7.98 -4.23 -30.54
N GLN A 680 -9.24 -4.67 -30.65
CA GLN A 680 -10.08 -4.89 -29.45
C GLN A 680 -9.31 -5.83 -28.52
N SER A 681 -9.07 -5.41 -27.28
CA SER A 681 -8.36 -6.23 -26.31
C SER A 681 -9.13 -7.54 -26.06
N THR A 682 -8.80 -8.59 -26.80
CA THR A 682 -9.46 -9.90 -26.73
C THR A 682 -9.16 -10.62 -25.42
N SER A 683 -8.18 -10.13 -24.64
CA SER A 683 -7.76 -10.75 -23.40
C SER A 683 -8.42 -10.17 -22.15
N THR A 684 -9.26 -11.01 -21.51
CA THR A 684 -9.91 -10.75 -20.23
C THR A 684 -8.96 -11.01 -19.05
N ASP A 685 -9.22 -10.39 -17.90
CA ASP A 685 -8.46 -10.61 -16.66
C ASP A 685 -8.38 -12.11 -16.29
N GLU A 686 -9.43 -12.87 -16.60
CA GLU A 686 -9.48 -14.33 -16.40
C GLU A 686 -8.44 -15.07 -17.24
N GLN A 687 -8.26 -14.68 -18.49
CA GLN A 687 -7.24 -15.29 -19.37
C GLN A 687 -5.82 -15.04 -18.85
N GLU A 688 -5.57 -13.88 -18.23
CA GLU A 688 -4.28 -13.59 -17.59
C GLU A 688 -4.04 -14.40 -16.33
N LEU A 689 -5.07 -14.52 -15.47
CA LEU A 689 -5.00 -15.38 -14.30
C LEU A 689 -4.77 -16.84 -14.70
N ARG A 690 -5.36 -17.27 -15.82
CA ARG A 690 -5.12 -18.59 -16.40
C ARG A 690 -3.68 -18.78 -16.87
N ARG A 691 -3.08 -17.79 -17.56
CA ARG A 691 -1.64 -17.79 -17.91
C ARG A 691 -0.76 -17.87 -16.67
N LEU A 692 -1.12 -17.17 -15.60
CA LEU A 692 -0.38 -17.23 -14.33
C LEU A 692 -0.45 -18.63 -13.70
N PHE A 693 -1.63 -19.25 -13.70
CA PHE A 693 -1.83 -20.61 -13.20
C PHE A 693 -1.06 -21.63 -14.05
N TYR A 694 -1.09 -21.48 -15.39
CA TYR A 694 -0.28 -22.24 -16.35
C TYR A 694 1.22 -22.13 -16.06
N VAL A 695 1.73 -20.91 -15.83
CA VAL A 695 3.14 -20.69 -15.47
C VAL A 695 3.49 -21.43 -14.18
N ALA A 696 2.64 -21.38 -13.15
CA ALA A 696 2.89 -22.03 -11.87
C ALA A 696 2.94 -23.57 -11.99
N ILE A 697 2.02 -24.18 -12.73
CA ILE A 697 1.99 -25.64 -12.96
C ILE A 697 3.22 -26.10 -13.74
N THR A 698 3.58 -25.38 -14.80
CA THR A 698 4.69 -25.75 -15.71
C THR A 698 6.08 -25.56 -15.12
N ARG A 699 6.17 -25.17 -13.84
CA ARG A 699 7.43 -25.18 -13.08
C ARG A 699 7.78 -26.58 -12.55
N ALA A 700 6.81 -27.50 -12.47
CA ALA A 700 6.99 -28.81 -11.88
C ALA A 700 7.65 -29.77 -12.89
N GLU A 701 8.71 -30.46 -12.47
CA GLU A 701 9.35 -31.50 -13.28
C GLU A 701 8.62 -32.85 -13.18
N LYS A 702 8.25 -33.27 -11.96
CA LYS A 702 7.70 -34.62 -11.70
C LYS A 702 6.41 -34.63 -10.88
N TYR A 703 6.40 -33.99 -9.71
CA TYR A 703 5.28 -34.07 -8.77
C TYR A 703 4.61 -32.72 -8.61
N LEU A 704 3.31 -32.68 -8.88
CA LEU A 704 2.46 -31.50 -8.74
C LEU A 704 1.30 -31.81 -7.78
N TYR A 705 1.26 -31.07 -6.69
CA TYR A 705 0.16 -31.08 -5.73
C TYR A 705 -0.58 -29.74 -5.83
N ILE A 706 -1.88 -29.78 -6.12
CA ILE A 706 -2.75 -28.60 -6.16
C ILE A 706 -3.69 -28.68 -4.97
N SER A 707 -3.67 -27.69 -4.08
CA SER A 707 -4.46 -27.72 -2.86
C SER A 707 -5.41 -26.54 -2.69
N TYR A 708 -6.60 -26.83 -2.18
CA TYR A 708 -7.56 -25.79 -1.80
C TYR A 708 -8.38 -26.15 -0.55
N PRO A 709 -8.83 -25.14 0.21
CA PRO A 709 -9.74 -25.31 1.34
C PRO A 709 -11.21 -25.28 0.92
N GLU A 710 -12.05 -26.14 1.53
CA GLU A 710 -13.51 -26.22 1.29
C GLU A 710 -14.30 -25.17 2.09
N PHE A 711 -13.76 -24.68 3.21
CA PHE A 711 -14.42 -23.70 4.08
C PHE A 711 -13.46 -22.57 4.47
N ARG A 712 -13.99 -21.36 4.61
CA ARG A 712 -13.29 -20.26 5.29
C ARG A 712 -13.22 -20.53 6.79
N LEU A 713 -12.40 -19.73 7.48
CA LEU A 713 -12.36 -19.70 8.95
C LEU A 713 -13.70 -19.33 9.60
N ASP A 714 -14.59 -18.62 8.89
CA ASP A 714 -15.94 -18.27 9.37
C ASP A 714 -17.00 -19.36 9.06
N GLY A 715 -16.57 -20.55 8.65
CA GLY A 715 -17.43 -21.70 8.33
C GLY A 715 -18.18 -21.57 7.01
N LYS A 716 -18.02 -20.47 6.27
CA LYS A 716 -18.65 -20.32 4.94
C LYS A 716 -17.94 -21.20 3.91
N PRO A 717 -18.68 -21.84 2.99
CA PRO A 717 -18.05 -22.62 1.93
C PRO A 717 -17.18 -21.72 1.04
N LEU A 718 -15.99 -22.22 0.71
CA LEU A 718 -15.10 -21.68 -0.30
C LEU A 718 -15.25 -22.50 -1.58
N GLU A 719 -15.47 -21.79 -2.68
CA GLU A 719 -15.45 -22.42 -4.00
C GLU A 719 -13.99 -22.63 -4.43
N PRO A 720 -13.66 -23.81 -5.00
CA PRO A 720 -12.38 -23.98 -5.67
C PRO A 720 -12.24 -22.97 -6.80
N SER A 721 -11.01 -22.73 -7.25
CA SER A 721 -10.81 -21.88 -8.43
C SER A 721 -11.42 -22.54 -9.68
N MET A 722 -11.96 -21.73 -10.60
CA MET A 722 -12.48 -22.18 -11.90
C MET A 722 -11.46 -23.04 -12.65
N PHE A 723 -10.17 -22.75 -12.50
CA PHE A 723 -9.07 -23.49 -13.12
C PHE A 723 -9.00 -24.95 -12.66
N ILE A 724 -9.42 -25.25 -11.43
CA ILE A 724 -9.47 -26.64 -10.94
C ILE A 724 -10.66 -27.37 -11.54
N ALA A 725 -11.81 -26.69 -11.65
CA ALA A 725 -13.00 -27.25 -12.27
C ALA A 725 -12.73 -27.60 -13.74
N GLU A 726 -12.11 -26.67 -14.50
CA GLU A 726 -11.69 -26.89 -15.89
C GLU A 726 -10.78 -28.12 -16.05
N ILE A 727 -9.82 -28.31 -15.12
CA ILE A 727 -8.92 -29.46 -15.15
C ILE A 727 -9.66 -30.77 -14.85
N LEU A 728 -10.55 -30.77 -13.85
CA LEU A 728 -11.30 -31.96 -13.42
C LEU A 728 -12.37 -32.42 -14.41
N GLU A 729 -12.87 -31.53 -15.27
CA GLU A 729 -13.83 -31.88 -16.31
C GLU A 729 -13.24 -32.78 -17.40
N GLU A 730 -11.97 -32.56 -17.77
CA GLU A 730 -11.29 -33.34 -18.81
C GLU A 730 -10.39 -34.46 -18.26
N HIS A 731 -9.80 -34.27 -17.07
CA HIS A 731 -8.83 -35.19 -16.48
C HIS A 731 -9.35 -35.82 -15.19
N GLN A 732 -9.37 -37.16 -15.15
CA GLN A 732 -9.63 -37.89 -13.91
C GLN A 732 -8.38 -37.92 -13.03
N LEU A 733 -8.21 -36.87 -12.22
CA LEU A 733 -7.11 -36.76 -11.26
C LEU A 733 -7.48 -37.36 -9.90
N PRO A 734 -6.51 -37.91 -9.14
CA PRO A 734 -6.69 -38.24 -7.74
C PRO A 734 -7.14 -37.00 -6.94
N ASP A 735 -8.35 -37.07 -6.40
CA ASP A 735 -8.94 -36.06 -5.52
C ASP A 735 -8.97 -36.59 -4.09
N GLU A 736 -7.99 -36.16 -3.29
CA GLU A 736 -7.77 -36.63 -1.93
C GLU A 736 -8.26 -35.60 -0.91
N LYS A 737 -9.29 -35.97 -0.13
CA LYS A 737 -9.66 -35.21 1.06
C LYS A 737 -8.71 -35.58 2.22
N VAL A 738 -7.87 -34.62 2.61
CA VAL A 738 -6.87 -34.81 3.66
C VAL A 738 -7.46 -34.36 5.00
N ALA A 739 -7.62 -35.29 5.95
CA ALA A 739 -8.01 -35.00 7.32
C ALA A 739 -6.77 -35.01 8.22
N LEU A 740 -6.57 -33.92 8.97
CA LEU A 740 -5.48 -33.79 9.94
C LEU A 740 -5.93 -34.19 11.34
N SER A 741 -4.96 -34.57 12.18
CA SER A 741 -5.22 -34.90 13.59
C SER A 741 -5.58 -33.65 14.41
N GLU A 742 -6.39 -33.81 15.45
CA GLU A 742 -6.75 -32.71 16.37
C GLU A 742 -5.52 -32.12 17.09
N GLU A 743 -4.48 -32.92 17.32
CA GLU A 743 -3.22 -32.48 17.95
C GLU A 743 -2.40 -31.52 17.05
N ASP A 744 -2.33 -31.80 15.74
CA ASP A 744 -1.66 -30.92 14.78
C ASP A 744 -2.40 -29.57 14.63
N MET A 745 -3.73 -29.62 14.73
CA MET A 745 -4.60 -28.45 14.69
C MET A 745 -4.47 -27.59 15.96
N PHE A 746 -4.44 -28.20 17.14
CA PHE A 746 -4.23 -27.49 18.41
C PHE A 746 -2.90 -26.71 18.43
N ALA A 747 -1.82 -27.33 17.95
CA ALA A 747 -0.52 -26.66 17.83
C ALA A 747 -0.55 -25.46 16.87
N PHE A 748 -1.41 -25.48 15.86
CA PHE A 748 -1.61 -24.38 14.92
C PHE A 748 -2.50 -23.27 15.52
N GLU A 749 -3.58 -23.63 16.20
CA GLU A 749 -4.53 -22.67 16.79
C GLU A 749 -3.89 -21.84 17.92
N ALA A 750 -3.06 -22.47 18.75
CA ALA A 750 -2.31 -21.80 19.82
C ALA A 750 -1.45 -20.61 19.31
N LEU A 751 -1.08 -20.58 18.03
CA LEU A 751 -0.29 -19.50 17.41
C LEU A 751 -1.08 -18.23 17.11
N HIS A 752 -2.40 -18.34 16.97
CA HIS A 752 -3.26 -17.22 16.57
C HIS A 752 -3.98 -16.56 17.74
N TYR A 753 -4.17 -17.30 18.85
CA TYR A 753 -4.70 -16.73 20.09
C TYR A 753 -3.78 -15.66 20.70
N SER A 754 -2.51 -15.55 20.30
CA SER A 754 -1.61 -14.50 20.81
C SER A 754 -1.90 -13.08 20.31
N LYS A 755 -2.70 -12.89 19.24
CA LYS A 755 -2.88 -11.56 18.62
C LYS A 755 -4.00 -10.70 19.22
N ASN A 756 -5.12 -11.32 19.63
CA ASN A 756 -6.32 -10.60 20.11
C ASN A 756 -6.42 -10.49 21.63
N LEU A 757 -5.30 -10.65 22.33
CA LEU A 757 -5.29 -10.57 23.79
C LEU A 757 -5.39 -9.11 24.26
N ALA A 758 -6.18 -8.89 25.31
CA ALA A 758 -6.27 -7.63 26.01
C ALA A 758 -5.04 -7.45 26.91
N PRO A 759 -4.21 -6.41 26.71
CA PRO A 759 -3.05 -6.19 27.55
C PRO A 759 -3.44 -5.62 28.91
N GLU A 760 -2.88 -6.17 29.99
CA GLU A 760 -2.95 -5.61 31.35
C GLU A 760 -1.62 -4.96 31.71
N ILE A 761 -1.66 -3.70 32.17
CA ILE A 761 -0.48 -2.98 32.66
C ILE A 761 -0.30 -3.13 34.18
N ALA A 762 0.91 -2.88 34.65
CA ALA A 762 1.24 -2.85 36.07
C ALA A 762 0.34 -1.90 36.86
N ARG A 763 -0.18 -2.36 37.99
CA ARG A 763 -0.89 -1.49 38.94
C ARG A 763 0.09 -0.48 39.53
N THR A 764 -0.14 0.80 39.25
CA THR A 764 0.58 1.93 39.83
C THR A 764 0.34 2.03 41.34
N ASP A 765 1.21 2.75 42.06
CA ASP A 765 1.05 3.09 43.48
C ASP A 765 -0.40 3.50 43.79
N GLN A 766 -1.04 2.74 44.68
CA GLN A 766 -2.47 2.88 44.99
C GLN A 766 -2.79 4.27 45.53
N LEU A 767 -1.91 4.83 46.38
CA LEU A 767 -2.10 6.15 46.99
C LEU A 767 -2.09 7.27 45.94
N PHE A 768 -1.26 7.13 44.91
CA PHE A 768 -1.18 8.09 43.80
C PHE A 768 -2.46 8.13 42.98
N ILE A 769 -3.00 6.95 42.63
CA ILE A 769 -4.23 6.83 41.85
C ILE A 769 -5.45 7.29 42.66
N ASP A 770 -5.49 6.99 43.97
CA ASP A 770 -6.57 7.43 44.85
C ASP A 770 -6.68 8.97 44.90
N ASN A 771 -5.54 9.67 44.95
CA ASN A 771 -5.52 11.13 44.89
C ASN A 771 -6.04 11.68 43.55
N LEU A 772 -5.70 11.03 42.43
CA LEU A 772 -6.20 11.43 41.11
C LEU A 772 -7.71 11.24 41.00
N LEU A 773 -8.22 10.09 41.46
CA LEU A 773 -9.64 9.77 41.43
C LEU A 773 -10.46 10.68 42.36
N ALA A 774 -9.92 11.10 43.50
CA ALA A 774 -10.59 12.03 44.42
C ALA A 774 -10.91 13.39 43.76
N SER A 775 -10.08 13.84 42.82
CA SER A 775 -10.29 15.09 42.07
C SER A 775 -11.04 14.91 40.75
N PHE A 776 -11.33 13.67 40.35
CA PHE A 776 -11.92 13.35 39.06
C PHE A 776 -13.42 13.68 39.02
N THR A 777 -13.89 14.15 37.86
CA THR A 777 -15.30 14.48 37.62
C THR A 777 -15.67 14.02 36.22
N MET A 778 -16.77 13.28 36.11
CA MET A 778 -17.20 12.66 34.86
C MET A 778 -17.69 13.70 33.84
N ASN A 779 -17.36 13.48 32.56
CA ASN A 779 -17.82 14.27 31.42
C ASN A 779 -18.08 13.35 30.22
N VAL A 780 -18.77 13.83 29.18
CA VAL A 780 -19.13 13.03 27.99
C VAL A 780 -17.92 12.37 27.35
N THR A 781 -16.84 13.13 27.15
CA THR A 781 -15.63 12.62 26.49
C THR A 781 -14.96 11.53 27.31
N ALA A 782 -14.93 11.67 28.64
CA ALA A 782 -14.40 10.66 29.55
C ALA A 782 -15.22 9.37 29.55
N LEU A 783 -16.56 9.49 29.53
CA LEU A 783 -17.47 8.35 29.42
C LEU A 783 -17.24 7.60 28.11
N ASN A 784 -17.22 8.30 26.98
CA ASN A 784 -16.99 7.68 25.67
C ASN A 784 -15.59 7.04 25.58
N ASN A 785 -14.55 7.69 26.12
CA ASN A 785 -13.19 7.13 26.13
C ASN A 785 -13.11 5.81 26.92
N TYR A 786 -13.79 5.72 28.07
CA TYR A 786 -13.80 4.51 28.88
C TYR A 786 -14.58 3.38 28.20
N LEU A 787 -15.78 3.67 27.68
CA LEU A 787 -16.62 2.69 26.98
C LEU A 787 -15.95 2.16 25.69
N ASP A 788 -15.09 2.96 25.06
CA ASP A 788 -14.31 2.51 23.91
C ASP A 788 -13.09 1.65 24.32
N CYS A 789 -12.33 2.11 25.32
CA CYS A 789 -11.20 1.37 25.89
C CYS A 789 -10.83 1.87 27.30
N PRO A 790 -10.92 1.01 28.35
CA PRO A 790 -10.55 1.41 29.72
C PRO A 790 -9.09 1.87 29.85
N LEU A 791 -8.16 1.17 29.20
CA LEU A 791 -6.75 1.58 29.12
C LEU A 791 -6.56 2.92 28.41
N GLY A 792 -7.37 3.19 27.37
CA GLY A 792 -7.37 4.48 26.69
C GLY A 792 -7.84 5.62 27.59
N PHE A 793 -8.81 5.36 28.47
CA PHE A 793 -9.22 6.29 29.52
C PHE A 793 -8.10 6.57 30.53
N PHE A 794 -7.37 5.54 30.99
CA PHE A 794 -6.23 5.73 31.89
C PHE A 794 -5.21 6.72 31.31
N TYR A 795 -4.78 6.51 30.06
CA TYR A 795 -3.80 7.38 29.42
C TYR A 795 -4.33 8.78 29.06
N LYS A 796 -5.54 8.89 28.48
CA LYS A 796 -6.09 10.18 28.02
C LYS A 796 -6.64 11.05 29.16
N ASN A 797 -7.31 10.45 30.13
CA ASN A 797 -8.11 11.18 31.12
C ASN A 797 -7.41 11.30 32.48
N LEU A 798 -6.71 10.24 32.93
CA LEU A 798 -5.99 10.25 34.21
C LEU A 798 -4.56 10.76 34.05
N VAL A 799 -3.75 10.12 33.18
CA VAL A 799 -2.36 10.53 32.91
C VAL A 799 -2.29 11.84 32.10
N ARG A 800 -3.35 12.15 31.34
CA ARG A 800 -3.50 13.37 30.54
C ARG A 800 -2.30 13.63 29.63
N ILE A 801 -1.96 12.61 28.85
CA ILE A 801 -0.85 12.71 27.88
C ILE A 801 -1.05 13.96 27.00
N PRO A 802 -0.04 14.82 26.86
CA PRO A 802 -0.09 15.92 25.91
C PRO A 802 -0.21 15.32 24.50
N THR A 803 -1.36 15.49 23.84
CA THR A 803 -1.53 15.07 22.44
C THR A 803 -1.45 16.28 21.53
N GLY A 804 -0.63 16.21 20.49
CA GLY A 804 -0.66 17.18 19.40
C GLY A 804 -2.07 17.29 18.82
N ARG A 805 -2.56 18.52 18.60
CA ARG A 805 -3.89 18.74 18.02
C ARG A 805 -3.83 18.53 16.52
N SER A 806 -4.71 17.68 15.98
CA SER A 806 -4.79 17.47 14.53
C SER A 806 -5.25 18.73 13.80
N GLU A 807 -4.85 18.88 12.53
CA GLU A 807 -5.33 19.97 11.66
C GLU A 807 -6.86 20.07 11.64
N ASN A 808 -7.56 18.91 11.66
CA ASN A 808 -9.01 18.85 11.66
C ASN A 808 -9.61 19.36 12.97
N THR A 809 -9.05 18.96 14.10
CA THR A 809 -9.49 19.40 15.44
C THR A 809 -9.26 20.91 15.61
N GLU A 810 -8.14 21.42 15.13
CA GLU A 810 -7.80 22.84 15.27
C GLU A 810 -8.61 23.71 14.28
N PHE A 811 -8.82 23.25 13.05
CA PHE A 811 -9.75 23.89 12.12
C PHE A 811 -11.18 23.95 12.71
N GLY A 812 -11.65 22.84 13.30
CA GLY A 812 -12.92 22.80 14.03
C GLY A 812 -12.95 23.82 15.16
N SER A 813 -11.92 23.86 16.00
CA SER A 813 -11.82 24.82 17.11
C SER A 813 -11.85 26.28 16.63
N ALA A 814 -11.20 26.59 15.51
CA ALA A 814 -11.23 27.92 14.90
C ALA A 814 -12.64 28.29 14.38
N VAL A 815 -13.37 27.34 13.82
CA VAL A 815 -14.76 27.52 13.41
C VAL A 815 -15.69 27.75 14.61
N HIS A 816 -15.56 26.95 15.69
CA HIS A 816 -16.35 27.14 16.91
C HIS A 816 -16.08 28.52 17.54
N TYR A 817 -14.81 28.95 17.60
CA TYR A 817 -14.46 30.27 18.10
C TYR A 817 -15.09 31.41 17.28
N ALA A 818 -15.09 31.29 15.95
CA ALA A 818 -15.73 32.29 15.10
C ALA A 818 -17.24 32.38 15.36
N LEU A 819 -17.91 31.24 15.54
CA LEU A 819 -19.33 31.19 15.87
C LEU A 819 -19.62 31.71 17.27
N GLU A 820 -18.81 31.37 18.27
CA GLU A 820 -18.89 31.95 19.62
C GLU A 820 -18.84 33.49 19.54
N LYS A 821 -17.84 34.03 18.84
CA LYS A 821 -17.67 35.49 18.70
C LYS A 821 -18.80 36.15 17.94
N LEU A 822 -19.36 35.48 16.93
CA LEU A 822 -20.51 35.95 16.18
C LEU A 822 -21.71 36.23 17.11
N PHE A 823 -22.05 35.29 17.98
CA PHE A 823 -23.19 35.43 18.91
C PHE A 823 -22.85 36.33 20.12
N GLN A 824 -21.62 36.33 20.62
CA GLN A 824 -21.20 37.27 21.68
C GLN A 824 -21.32 38.73 21.22
N LYS A 825 -20.79 39.05 20.03
CA LYS A 825 -20.86 40.41 19.46
C LYS A 825 -22.30 40.85 19.19
N MET A 826 -23.17 39.92 18.78
CA MET A 826 -24.60 40.18 18.64
C MET A 826 -25.25 40.60 19.98
N GLN A 827 -24.88 39.95 21.09
CA GLN A 827 -25.39 40.27 22.43
C GLN A 827 -24.84 41.61 22.94
N GLU A 828 -23.56 41.88 22.69
CA GLU A 828 -22.88 43.12 23.09
C GLU A 828 -23.42 44.36 22.35
N ALA A 829 -23.86 44.22 21.10
CA ALA A 829 -24.41 45.31 20.28
C ALA A 829 -25.74 45.88 20.83
N GLY A 830 -26.40 45.19 21.78
CA GLY A 830 -27.60 45.66 22.49
C GLY A 830 -28.90 45.72 21.67
N ASN A 831 -28.82 45.70 20.34
CA ASN A 831 -29.96 45.70 19.40
C ASN A 831 -30.21 44.31 18.75
N ASN A 832 -29.46 43.28 19.15
CA ASN A 832 -29.47 41.94 18.58
C ASN A 832 -29.22 41.91 17.04
N THR A 833 -28.35 42.78 16.54
CA THR A 833 -27.86 42.72 15.16
C THR A 833 -26.58 41.90 15.09
N PHE A 834 -26.53 40.94 14.17
CA PHE A 834 -25.30 40.19 13.89
C PHE A 834 -24.23 41.09 13.27
N PRO A 835 -22.93 40.85 13.58
CA PRO A 835 -21.83 41.57 12.95
C PRO A 835 -21.73 41.22 11.48
N THR A 836 -20.99 42.02 10.71
CA THR A 836 -20.88 41.80 9.26
C THR A 836 -20.19 40.48 8.92
N ARG A 837 -20.45 39.95 7.72
CA ARG A 837 -19.76 38.75 7.19
C ARG A 837 -18.23 38.90 7.25
N GLU A 838 -17.72 40.08 6.92
CA GLU A 838 -16.27 40.33 6.90
C GLU A 838 -15.66 40.24 8.30
N GLU A 839 -16.35 40.73 9.33
CA GLU A 839 -15.93 40.61 10.73
C GLU A 839 -15.96 39.16 11.22
N PHE A 840 -17.01 38.40 10.87
CA PHE A 840 -17.11 36.98 11.20
C PHE A 840 -15.93 36.17 10.62
N ILE A 841 -15.59 36.40 9.36
CA ILE A 841 -14.44 35.76 8.71
C ILE A 841 -13.11 36.24 9.31
N LYS A 842 -13.02 37.50 9.74
CA LYS A 842 -11.82 38.03 10.40
C LYS A 842 -11.55 37.32 11.73
N ASP A 843 -12.58 37.03 12.53
CA ASP A 843 -12.45 36.28 13.79
C ASP A 843 -11.97 34.84 13.55
N PHE A 844 -12.49 34.18 12.51
CA PHE A 844 -12.03 32.86 12.08
C PHE A 844 -10.54 32.87 11.70
N ILE A 845 -10.12 33.80 10.83
CA ILE A 845 -8.71 33.91 10.40
C ILE A 845 -7.80 34.23 11.57
N TRP A 846 -8.26 35.06 12.52
CA TRP A 846 -7.50 35.37 13.72
C TRP A 846 -7.24 34.11 14.57
N SER A 847 -8.27 33.27 14.79
CA SER A 847 -8.13 32.01 15.53
C SER A 847 -7.20 31.00 14.84
N MET A 848 -7.33 30.88 13.51
CA MET A 848 -6.43 30.07 12.69
C MET A 848 -4.96 30.54 12.81
N ARG A 849 -4.72 31.87 12.76
CA ARG A 849 -3.36 32.43 12.91
C ARG A 849 -2.79 32.26 14.30
N ARG A 850 -3.63 32.37 15.34
CA ARG A 850 -3.20 32.17 16.73
C ARG A 850 -2.67 30.76 16.97
N ASN A 851 -3.24 29.78 16.28
CA ASN A 851 -2.87 28.37 16.39
C ASN A 851 -2.13 27.88 15.12
N ARG A 852 -1.34 28.77 14.50
CA ARG A 852 -0.60 28.49 13.26
C ARG A 852 0.35 27.30 13.40
N GLU A 853 0.86 27.07 14.61
CA GLU A 853 1.72 25.95 15.03
C GLU A 853 1.12 24.56 14.74
N CYS A 854 -0.19 24.45 14.55
CA CYS A 854 -0.86 23.17 14.31
C CYS A 854 -1.05 22.82 12.81
N PHE A 855 -0.51 23.62 11.88
CA PHE A 855 -0.73 23.43 10.44
C PHE A 855 0.59 23.45 9.65
N ALA A 856 0.71 22.60 8.64
CA ALA A 856 1.72 22.80 7.59
C ALA A 856 1.39 24.07 6.77
N ARG A 857 2.37 24.63 6.05
CA ARG A 857 2.18 25.87 5.26
C ARG A 857 1.08 25.76 4.20
N GLU A 858 1.11 24.69 3.42
CA GLU A 858 0.13 24.45 2.36
C GLU A 858 -1.26 24.12 2.95
N SER A 859 -1.29 23.23 3.94
CA SER A 859 -2.53 22.89 4.67
C SER A 859 -3.20 24.12 5.28
N PHE A 860 -2.43 25.04 5.85
CA PHE A 860 -2.94 26.28 6.43
C PHE A 860 -3.65 27.15 5.39
N GLU A 861 -3.01 27.41 4.24
CA GLU A 861 -3.62 28.24 3.19
C GLU A 861 -4.86 27.57 2.59
N ARG A 862 -4.80 26.26 2.33
CA ARG A 862 -5.95 25.47 1.86
C ARG A 862 -7.12 25.51 2.84
N ARG A 863 -6.89 25.24 4.13
CA ARG A 863 -7.93 25.25 5.18
C ARG A 863 -8.50 26.65 5.40
N LYS A 864 -7.66 27.68 5.30
CA LYS A 864 -8.07 29.08 5.38
C LYS A 864 -8.95 29.48 4.19
N GLU A 865 -8.60 29.08 2.96
CA GLU A 865 -9.44 29.34 1.77
C GLU A 865 -10.78 28.60 1.87
N TYR A 866 -10.73 27.31 2.21
CA TYR A 866 -11.92 26.47 2.39
C TYR A 866 -12.86 26.98 3.50
N GLY A 867 -12.31 27.34 4.66
CA GLY A 867 -13.08 27.89 5.78
C GLY A 867 -13.75 29.22 5.42
N LYS A 868 -13.09 30.08 4.64
CA LYS A 868 -13.71 31.32 4.13
C LYS A 868 -14.93 31.04 3.27
N GLU A 869 -14.83 30.08 2.35
CA GLU A 869 -15.92 29.71 1.44
C GLU A 869 -17.12 29.15 2.23
N ILE A 870 -16.88 28.17 3.10
CA ILE A 870 -17.94 27.54 3.89
C ILE A 870 -18.62 28.53 4.82
N LEU A 871 -17.84 29.26 5.63
CA LEU A 871 -18.41 30.16 6.62
C LEU A 871 -19.17 31.31 5.96
N THR A 872 -18.74 31.76 4.78
CA THR A 872 -19.48 32.74 3.97
C THR A 872 -20.83 32.19 3.52
N ASN A 873 -20.85 30.99 2.94
CA ASN A 873 -22.06 30.37 2.46
C ASN A 873 -23.02 30.01 3.61
N TYR A 874 -22.48 29.51 4.72
CA TYR A 874 -23.21 29.20 5.95
C TYR A 874 -23.85 30.46 6.55
N TYR A 875 -23.09 31.57 6.65
CA TYR A 875 -23.59 32.85 7.13
C TYR A 875 -24.75 33.37 6.27
N ASN A 876 -24.58 33.40 4.94
CA ASN A 876 -25.61 33.88 4.02
C ASN A 876 -26.89 33.03 4.10
N THR A 877 -26.75 31.71 4.32
CA THR A 877 -27.88 30.78 4.39
C THR A 877 -28.71 30.97 5.66
N TYR A 878 -28.05 31.15 6.82
CA TYR A 878 -28.73 31.05 8.11
C TYR A 878 -28.90 32.37 8.88
N ILE A 879 -28.27 33.48 8.48
CA ILE A 879 -28.38 34.77 9.18
C ILE A 879 -29.83 35.19 9.48
N GLY A 880 -30.76 34.95 8.56
CA GLY A 880 -32.18 35.27 8.73
C GLY A 880 -32.97 34.31 9.63
N THR A 881 -32.38 33.18 10.02
CA THR A 881 -33.06 32.08 10.72
C THR A 881 -32.54 31.82 12.14
N TRP A 882 -31.39 32.41 12.52
CA TRP A 882 -30.81 32.16 13.83
C TRP A 882 -31.65 32.74 14.97
N ASN A 883 -31.84 31.94 16.02
CA ASN A 883 -32.43 32.42 17.26
C ASN A 883 -31.51 33.47 17.91
N LYS A 884 -32.10 34.57 18.37
CA LYS A 884 -31.39 35.69 19.00
C LYS A 884 -31.33 35.57 20.53
N ILE A 885 -32.20 34.77 21.13
CA ILE A 885 -32.23 34.51 22.57
C ILE A 885 -31.38 33.28 22.84
N VAL A 886 -30.08 33.49 23.01
CA VAL A 886 -29.10 32.40 23.15
C VAL A 886 -28.17 32.57 24.35
N SER A 887 -27.53 31.49 24.78
CA SER A 887 -26.37 31.51 25.66
C SER A 887 -25.29 30.65 25.03
N VAL A 888 -24.12 31.22 24.77
CA VAL A 888 -22.99 30.52 24.15
C VAL A 888 -21.93 30.10 25.16
N GLU A 889 -21.23 29.01 24.87
CA GLU A 889 -20.05 28.49 25.58
C GLU A 889 -20.27 28.32 27.09
N ARG A 890 -21.38 27.68 27.46
CA ARG A 890 -21.79 27.56 28.85
C ARG A 890 -21.07 26.40 29.53
N ASN A 891 -20.27 26.72 30.55
CA ASN A 891 -19.68 25.74 31.45
C ASN A 891 -20.67 25.37 32.57
N VAL A 892 -20.99 24.07 32.68
CA VAL A 892 -21.84 23.51 33.74
C VAL A 892 -20.99 22.64 34.64
N ARG A 893 -20.95 22.96 35.94
CA ARG A 893 -20.12 22.29 36.96
C ARG A 893 -20.94 22.01 38.22
N ASN A 894 -20.40 21.15 39.10
CA ASN A 894 -20.97 20.82 40.41
C ASN A 894 -22.37 20.16 40.33
N ILE A 895 -22.58 19.33 39.32
CA ILE A 895 -23.80 18.53 39.17
C ILE A 895 -23.56 17.16 39.76
N VAL A 896 -24.51 16.63 40.52
CA VAL A 896 -24.46 15.25 41.03
C VAL A 896 -25.72 14.53 40.60
N VAL A 897 -25.55 13.42 39.88
CA VAL A 897 -26.65 12.57 39.41
C VAL A 897 -26.38 11.15 39.89
N SER A 898 -27.31 10.55 40.64
CA SER A 898 -27.16 9.20 41.19
C SER A 898 -25.83 8.95 41.92
N GLY A 899 -25.32 9.96 42.64
CA GLY A 899 -24.05 9.89 43.36
C GLY A 899 -22.79 10.18 42.52
N VAL A 900 -22.93 10.39 41.21
CA VAL A 900 -21.81 10.66 40.28
C VAL A 900 -21.66 12.16 40.03
N PRO A 901 -20.47 12.76 40.25
CA PRO A 901 -20.22 14.16 39.95
C PRO A 901 -19.99 14.37 38.45
N LEU A 902 -20.79 15.23 37.83
CA LEU A 902 -20.78 15.54 36.40
C LEU A 902 -20.32 16.98 36.12
N LYS A 903 -19.61 17.15 35.00
CA LYS A 903 -19.29 18.45 34.39
C LYS A 903 -19.42 18.39 32.87
N GLY A 904 -19.66 19.54 32.25
CA GLY A 904 -19.69 19.64 30.80
C GLY A 904 -19.64 21.08 30.31
N LYS A 905 -19.38 21.22 29.01
CA LYS A 905 -19.35 22.48 28.29
C LYS A 905 -20.29 22.35 27.10
N VAL A 906 -21.16 23.34 26.90
CA VAL A 906 -22.18 23.33 25.86
C VAL A 906 -21.96 24.53 24.94
N ASP A 907 -21.88 24.27 23.63
CA ASP A 907 -21.55 25.29 22.61
C ASP A 907 -22.59 26.40 22.55
N LYS A 908 -23.88 26.05 22.34
CA LYS A 908 -24.97 27.03 22.28
C LYS A 908 -26.27 26.48 22.87
N LEU A 909 -26.95 27.32 23.64
CA LEU A 909 -28.30 27.09 24.15
C LEU A 909 -29.23 28.12 23.51
N GLU A 910 -30.32 27.67 22.90
CA GLU A 910 -31.38 28.52 22.36
C GLU A 910 -32.62 28.43 23.25
N PHE A 911 -33.23 29.57 23.57
CA PHE A 911 -34.32 29.64 24.55
C PHE A 911 -35.67 30.01 23.90
N GLU A 912 -36.70 29.26 24.30
CA GLU A 912 -38.11 29.59 24.10
C GLU A 912 -38.81 29.54 25.47
N GLY A 913 -38.78 30.66 26.19
CA GLY A 913 -39.24 30.73 27.58
C GLY A 913 -38.40 29.86 28.52
N LYS A 914 -38.98 28.77 29.05
CA LYS A 914 -38.27 27.78 29.90
C LYS A 914 -37.75 26.57 29.12
N GLN A 915 -38.14 26.43 27.85
CA GLN A 915 -37.63 25.36 26.99
C GLN A 915 -36.28 25.76 26.40
N VAL A 916 -35.38 24.78 26.35
CA VAL A 916 -34.02 24.95 25.85
C VAL A 916 -33.76 23.95 24.74
N ASN A 917 -33.30 24.44 23.60
CA ASN A 917 -32.71 23.64 22.54
C ASN A 917 -31.19 23.73 22.66
N VAL A 918 -30.52 22.59 22.78
CA VAL A 918 -29.04 22.54 22.80
C VAL A 918 -28.56 22.45 21.37
N VAL A 919 -27.61 23.30 20.97
CA VAL A 919 -26.99 23.24 19.65
C VAL A 919 -25.51 22.95 19.81
N ASP A 920 -25.03 21.88 19.18
CA ASP A 920 -23.63 21.45 19.17
C ASP A 920 -23.13 21.51 17.72
N TYR A 921 -22.03 22.24 17.50
CA TYR A 921 -21.51 22.48 16.16
C TYR A 921 -20.59 21.35 15.71
N LYS A 922 -20.68 20.91 14.45
CA LYS A 922 -19.82 19.86 13.90
C LYS A 922 -19.20 20.29 12.57
N THR A 923 -17.87 20.17 12.47
CA THR A 923 -17.08 20.44 11.25
C THR A 923 -16.66 19.15 10.53
N GLY A 924 -17.57 18.18 10.43
CA GLY A 924 -17.33 16.88 9.79
C GLY A 924 -18.39 16.54 8.76
N ASP A 925 -18.20 15.43 8.03
CA ASP A 925 -19.14 14.98 7.00
C ASP A 925 -20.39 14.32 7.61
N TYR A 926 -21.56 14.91 7.32
CA TYR A 926 -22.87 14.43 7.76
C TYR A 926 -23.18 13.01 7.27
N GLU A 927 -22.92 12.69 6.00
CA GLU A 927 -23.27 11.39 5.42
C GLU A 927 -22.48 10.26 6.08
N LYS A 928 -21.19 10.51 6.34
CA LYS A 928 -20.32 9.56 7.04
C LYS A 928 -20.75 9.37 8.50
N ALA A 929 -21.15 10.45 9.17
CA ALA A 929 -21.59 10.38 10.56
C ALA A 929 -22.81 9.46 10.74
N ILE A 930 -23.71 9.41 9.76
CA ILE A 930 -24.91 8.56 9.77
C ILE A 930 -24.61 7.16 9.24
N ARG A 931 -24.02 7.03 8.04
CA ARG A 931 -23.91 5.73 7.35
C ARG A 931 -22.76 4.88 7.86
N ASP A 932 -21.58 5.48 7.97
CA ASP A 932 -20.33 4.75 8.25
C ASP A 932 -20.15 4.58 9.75
N TYR A 933 -20.33 5.66 10.52
CA TYR A 933 -20.04 5.70 11.95
C TYR A 933 -21.25 5.55 12.85
N LYS A 934 -22.48 5.61 12.29
CA LYS A 934 -23.74 5.41 13.03
C LYS A 934 -23.82 6.19 14.35
N LYS A 935 -23.35 7.45 14.34
CA LYS A 935 -23.12 8.23 15.58
C LYS A 935 -24.40 8.62 16.32
N PHE A 936 -25.55 8.55 15.65
CA PHE A 936 -26.87 8.88 16.19
C PHE A 936 -27.68 7.65 16.61
N ASP A 937 -27.18 6.44 16.34
CA ASP A 937 -27.92 5.21 16.62
C ASP A 937 -28.05 4.97 18.13
N ARG A 938 -29.23 4.49 18.55
CA ARG A 938 -29.45 3.91 19.88
C ARG A 938 -28.70 2.57 20.01
N PRO A 939 -28.48 2.09 21.24
CA PRO A 939 -27.96 0.75 21.50
C PRO A 939 -28.66 -0.33 20.65
N ASN A 940 -27.87 -1.18 20.00
CA ASN A 940 -28.34 -2.31 19.20
C ASN A 940 -27.34 -3.48 19.25
N GLU A 941 -27.71 -4.64 18.72
CA GLU A 941 -26.88 -5.87 18.74
C GLU A 941 -25.45 -5.66 18.23
N ARG A 942 -25.23 -4.76 17.25
CA ARG A 942 -23.90 -4.48 16.69
C ARG A 942 -23.13 -3.40 17.43
N ASN A 943 -23.83 -2.53 18.16
CA ASN A 943 -23.26 -1.45 18.94
C ASN A 943 -24.00 -1.33 20.27
N PRO A 944 -23.65 -2.18 21.26
CA PRO A 944 -24.38 -2.29 22.52
C PRO A 944 -24.31 -1.00 23.35
N ASN A 945 -23.30 -0.16 23.14
CA ASN A 945 -23.18 1.11 23.86
C ASN A 945 -23.96 2.26 23.19
N GLY A 946 -24.35 2.12 21.90
CA GLY A 946 -24.95 3.17 21.08
C GLY A 946 -23.94 4.12 20.42
N GLY A 947 -24.43 5.15 19.71
CA GLY A 947 -23.59 6.14 19.03
C GLY A 947 -23.09 7.27 19.94
N ASP A 948 -21.91 7.82 19.63
CA ASP A 948 -21.27 8.89 20.42
C ASP A 948 -22.11 10.18 20.51
N TYR A 949 -22.74 10.61 19.41
CA TYR A 949 -23.51 11.84 19.36
C TYR A 949 -24.87 11.66 20.04
N TRP A 950 -25.48 10.48 19.92
CA TRP A 950 -26.67 10.13 20.71
C TRP A 950 -26.37 10.20 22.22
N ARG A 951 -25.30 9.55 22.70
CA ARG A 951 -24.90 9.63 24.12
C ARG A 951 -24.60 11.06 24.55
N GLN A 952 -23.92 11.84 23.70
CA GLN A 952 -23.60 13.25 23.97
C GLN A 952 -24.88 14.09 24.16
N ALA A 953 -25.89 13.93 23.31
CA ALA A 953 -27.17 14.63 23.42
C ALA A 953 -27.90 14.29 24.74
N VAL A 954 -28.00 13.00 25.07
CA VAL A 954 -28.64 12.54 26.31
C VAL A 954 -27.89 13.06 27.54
N PHE A 955 -26.56 13.03 27.52
CA PHE A 955 -25.74 13.54 28.62
C PHE A 955 -25.95 15.06 28.82
N TYR A 956 -26.01 15.86 27.75
CA TYR A 956 -26.30 17.29 27.88
C TYR A 956 -27.66 17.57 28.51
N LYS A 957 -28.69 16.78 28.17
CA LYS A 957 -30.01 16.88 28.82
C LYS A 957 -29.92 16.56 30.31
N ILE A 958 -29.29 15.43 30.69
CA ILE A 958 -29.08 15.05 32.09
C ILE A 958 -28.34 16.17 32.85
N LEU A 959 -27.30 16.74 32.24
CA LEU A 959 -26.47 17.78 32.83
C LEU A 959 -27.24 19.08 33.08
N LEU A 960 -28.04 19.53 32.11
CA LEU A 960 -28.75 20.82 32.16
C LEU A 960 -30.02 20.76 33.02
N GLU A 961 -30.77 19.65 33.02
CA GLU A 961 -31.98 19.52 33.83
C GLU A 961 -31.67 19.39 35.33
N ASN A 962 -30.51 18.85 35.68
CA ASN A 962 -30.03 18.77 37.06
C ASN A 962 -29.30 20.05 37.55
N TYR A 963 -29.25 21.10 36.72
CA TYR A 963 -28.62 22.38 37.07
C TYR A 963 -29.53 23.23 37.97
N ARG A 964 -29.50 22.91 39.28
CA ARG A 964 -30.38 23.45 40.34
C ARG A 964 -30.57 24.98 40.37
N SER A 965 -29.63 25.76 39.84
CA SER A 965 -29.72 27.23 39.81
C SER A 965 -30.70 27.78 38.75
N LYS A 966 -31.13 26.97 37.77
CA LYS A 966 -32.04 27.39 36.70
C LYS A 966 -33.04 26.29 36.35
N SER A 967 -34.33 26.62 36.30
CA SER A 967 -35.41 25.67 35.96
C SER A 967 -35.55 25.48 34.45
N TRP A 968 -34.49 25.03 33.79
CA TRP A 968 -34.46 24.77 32.35
C TRP A 968 -35.04 23.38 32.02
N ARG A 969 -35.77 23.27 30.91
CA ARG A 969 -36.26 21.99 30.38
C ARG A 969 -35.70 21.78 28.97
N VAL A 970 -34.91 20.73 28.76
CA VAL A 970 -34.26 20.51 27.47
C VAL A 970 -35.21 19.73 26.55
N ALA A 971 -35.67 20.40 25.49
CA ALA A 971 -36.64 19.84 24.54
C ALA A 971 -35.97 18.92 23.50
N SER A 972 -34.83 19.36 22.96
CA SER A 972 -34.06 18.64 21.94
C SER A 972 -32.57 19.04 21.97
N THR A 973 -31.74 18.21 21.34
CA THR A 973 -30.36 18.57 20.99
C THR A 973 -30.21 18.54 19.46
N GLU A 974 -29.80 19.65 18.87
CA GLU A 974 -29.52 19.80 17.44
C GLU A 974 -28.01 19.75 17.19
N PHE A 975 -27.57 18.88 16.28
CA PHE A 975 -26.21 18.86 15.76
C PHE A 975 -26.18 19.62 14.43
N ASP A 976 -25.48 20.75 14.42
CA ASP A 976 -25.43 21.67 13.28
C ASP A 976 -24.14 21.45 12.49
N PHE A 977 -24.26 20.88 11.28
CA PHE A 977 -23.12 20.56 10.43
C PHE A 977 -22.76 21.77 9.58
N ILE A 978 -21.60 22.36 9.90
CA ILE A 978 -21.14 23.60 9.28
C ILE A 978 -20.56 23.33 7.88
N GLU A 979 -20.23 22.09 7.56
CA GLU A 979 -19.79 21.72 6.21
C GLU A 979 -20.99 21.18 5.39
N PRO A 980 -21.27 21.69 4.17
CA PRO A 980 -22.37 21.19 3.36
C PRO A 980 -22.04 19.80 2.76
N ASN A 981 -23.03 18.99 2.39
CA ASN A 981 -22.81 17.67 1.76
C ASN A 981 -22.26 17.79 0.32
N ARG A 982 -22.08 16.66 -0.39
CA ARG A 982 -21.61 16.64 -1.80
C ARG A 982 -22.50 17.45 -2.76
N GLN A 983 -23.77 17.63 -2.44
CA GLN A 983 -24.74 18.42 -3.19
C GLN A 983 -24.78 19.90 -2.76
N LYS A 984 -23.83 20.34 -1.92
CA LYS A 984 -23.73 21.70 -1.36
C LYS A 984 -24.88 22.10 -0.42
N ILE A 985 -25.53 21.12 0.21
CA ILE A 985 -26.65 21.33 1.16
C ILE A 985 -26.15 21.22 2.60
N TYR A 986 -26.49 22.18 3.45
CA TYR A 986 -26.22 22.15 4.89
C TYR A 986 -27.29 21.35 5.64
N HIS A 987 -26.87 20.58 6.65
CA HIS A 987 -27.74 19.67 7.39
C HIS A 987 -27.73 19.97 8.89
N LYS A 988 -28.90 19.86 9.52
CA LYS A 988 -29.12 20.00 10.95
C LYS A 988 -29.88 18.77 11.42
N GLU A 989 -29.29 18.01 12.33
CA GLU A 989 -29.91 16.79 12.84
C GLU A 989 -30.42 17.01 14.26
N LYS A 990 -31.73 16.84 14.47
CA LYS A 990 -32.36 16.98 15.80
C LYS A 990 -32.55 15.62 16.45
N VAL A 991 -31.92 15.43 17.59
CA VAL A 991 -32.08 14.23 18.43
C VAL A 991 -33.17 14.51 19.48
N PHE A 992 -34.25 13.73 19.41
CA PHE A 992 -35.32 13.73 20.41
C PHE A 992 -35.01 12.69 21.49
N ILE A 993 -34.92 13.15 22.73
CA ILE A 993 -34.47 12.32 23.86
C ILE A 993 -35.68 11.82 24.65
N THR A 994 -35.86 10.49 24.69
CA THR A 994 -36.92 9.80 25.42
C THR A 994 -36.54 9.52 26.88
N ALA A 995 -37.48 9.06 27.69
CA ALA A 995 -37.21 8.65 29.08
C ALA A 995 -36.28 7.43 29.14
N ASP A 996 -36.44 6.47 28.22
CA ASP A 996 -35.61 5.27 28.14
C ASP A 996 -34.16 5.59 27.76
N ASP A 997 -33.96 6.56 26.86
CA ASP A 997 -32.64 7.08 26.52
C ASP A 997 -31.91 7.61 27.77
N ILE A 998 -32.62 8.39 28.60
CA ILE A 998 -32.08 8.96 29.85
C ILE A 998 -31.72 7.86 30.84
N ALA A 999 -32.59 6.86 31.02
CA ALA A 999 -32.33 5.74 31.91
C ALA A 999 -31.07 4.97 31.48
N THR A 1000 -30.95 4.67 30.19
CA THR A 1000 -29.82 3.93 29.61
C THR A 1000 -28.49 4.66 29.82
N VAL A 1001 -28.40 5.95 29.45
CA VAL A 1001 -27.16 6.71 29.59
C VAL A 1001 -26.84 6.99 31.07
N THR A 1002 -27.85 7.16 31.92
CA THR A 1002 -27.64 7.28 33.38
C THR A 1002 -27.03 5.99 33.93
N GLN A 1003 -27.50 4.83 33.51
CA GLN A 1003 -26.94 3.53 33.89
C GLN A 1003 -25.48 3.41 33.42
N GLN A 1004 -25.20 3.73 32.15
CA GLN A 1004 -23.82 3.76 31.61
C GLN A 1004 -22.89 4.68 32.42
N ILE A 1005 -23.36 5.86 32.85
CA ILE A 1005 -22.60 6.79 33.69
C ILE A 1005 -22.29 6.16 35.05
N VAL A 1006 -23.28 5.55 35.71
CA VAL A 1006 -23.15 4.94 37.04
C VAL A 1006 -22.23 3.72 36.99
N ASP A 1007 -22.40 2.83 36.02
CA ASP A 1007 -21.58 1.63 35.86
C ASP A 1007 -20.13 1.99 35.56
N THR A 1008 -19.92 2.90 34.60
CA THR A 1008 -18.59 3.38 34.25
C THR A 1008 -17.92 4.06 35.45
N TRP A 1009 -18.66 4.89 36.20
CA TRP A 1009 -18.13 5.52 37.40
C TRP A 1009 -17.73 4.49 38.45
N THR A 1010 -18.58 3.48 38.70
CA THR A 1010 -18.32 2.41 39.66
C THR A 1010 -17.07 1.62 39.29
N LYS A 1011 -16.94 1.23 38.01
CA LYS A 1011 -15.74 0.55 37.50
C LYS A 1011 -14.49 1.41 37.63
N ILE A 1012 -14.56 2.71 37.32
CA ILE A 1012 -13.44 3.65 37.51
C ILE A 1012 -13.04 3.75 38.99
N GLN A 1013 -13.99 3.85 39.92
CA GLN A 1013 -13.69 3.90 41.36
C GLN A 1013 -13.10 2.57 41.86
N ASN A 1014 -13.50 1.44 41.27
CA ASN A 1014 -12.91 0.13 41.52
C ASN A 1014 -11.55 -0.09 40.82
N LYS A 1015 -11.02 0.93 40.13
CA LYS A 1015 -9.75 0.91 39.39
C LYS A 1015 -9.71 -0.11 38.25
N ASP A 1016 -10.87 -0.41 37.67
CA ASP A 1016 -11.02 -1.33 36.54
C ASP A 1016 -10.71 -0.60 35.21
N PHE A 1017 -9.45 -0.23 35.02
CA PHE A 1017 -8.96 0.44 33.80
C PHE A 1017 -7.53 0.05 33.40
N TYR A 1018 -6.93 -0.94 34.07
CA TYR A 1018 -5.59 -1.43 33.75
C TYR A 1018 -5.58 -2.45 32.60
N THR A 1019 -6.75 -2.95 32.20
CA THR A 1019 -6.92 -3.90 31.09
C THR A 1019 -7.43 -3.17 29.85
N GLY A 1020 -6.77 -3.41 28.72
CA GLY A 1020 -7.17 -2.87 27.41
C GLY A 1020 -8.41 -3.55 26.84
N CYS A 1021 -8.96 -2.99 25.76
CA CYS A 1021 -10.14 -3.56 25.08
C CYS A 1021 -9.82 -4.67 24.06
N GLY A 1022 -8.55 -5.01 23.83
CA GLY A 1022 -8.14 -6.06 22.90
C GLY A 1022 -8.40 -5.81 21.40
N LYS A 1023 -9.16 -4.78 21.02
CA LYS A 1023 -9.50 -4.43 19.63
C LYS A 1023 -8.22 -4.17 18.80
N GLU A 1024 -8.15 -4.77 17.60
CA GLU A 1024 -6.99 -4.68 16.69
C GLU A 1024 -6.61 -3.23 16.32
N ALA A 1025 -7.60 -2.35 16.13
CA ALA A 1025 -7.39 -0.93 15.79
C ALA A 1025 -7.11 -0.03 17.00
N CYS A 1026 -7.06 -0.56 18.22
CA CYS A 1026 -6.89 0.26 19.42
C CYS A 1026 -5.44 0.73 19.58
N VAL A 1027 -5.22 2.04 19.38
CA VAL A 1027 -3.91 2.70 19.49
C VAL A 1027 -3.23 2.42 20.85
N TRP A 1028 -3.97 2.43 21.95
CA TRP A 1028 -3.39 2.25 23.29
C TRP A 1028 -3.10 0.79 23.64
N CYS A 1029 -3.92 -0.15 23.18
CA CYS A 1029 -3.60 -1.57 23.34
C CYS A 1029 -2.34 -1.92 22.55
N ASN A 1030 -2.23 -1.41 21.33
CA ASN A 1030 -1.04 -1.60 20.48
C ASN A 1030 0.17 -0.89 21.08
N PHE A 1031 0.03 0.33 21.61
CA PHE A 1031 1.12 1.01 22.34
C PHE A 1031 1.67 0.14 23.47
N VAL A 1032 0.82 -0.43 24.32
CA VAL A 1032 1.28 -1.31 25.43
C VAL A 1032 1.92 -2.60 24.93
N LYS A 1033 1.41 -3.20 23.84
CA LYS A 1033 2.00 -4.40 23.21
C LYS A 1033 3.37 -4.09 22.57
N ASP A 1034 3.42 -3.06 21.73
CA ASP A 1034 4.60 -2.65 20.96
C ASP A 1034 5.78 -2.23 21.86
N HIS A 1035 5.47 -1.63 23.01
CA HIS A 1035 6.46 -1.21 24.01
C HIS A 1035 6.67 -2.23 25.14
N LYS A 1036 6.07 -3.43 25.05
CA LYS A 1036 6.20 -4.51 26.06
C LYS A 1036 5.89 -4.05 27.50
N LEU A 1037 4.88 -3.19 27.65
CA LEU A 1037 4.47 -2.63 28.95
C LEU A 1037 3.44 -3.51 29.69
N HIS A 1038 3.01 -4.62 29.08
CA HIS A 1038 2.03 -5.53 29.65
C HIS A 1038 2.67 -6.52 30.63
N ILE A 1039 1.98 -6.81 31.74
CA ILE A 1039 2.33 -7.90 32.66
C ILE A 1039 1.63 -9.19 32.24
N ALA A 1040 0.40 -9.07 31.77
CA ALA A 1040 -0.42 -10.19 31.32
C ALA A 1040 -1.16 -9.83 30.03
N LEU A 1041 -1.52 -10.86 29.29
CA LEU A 1041 -2.35 -10.79 28.10
C LEU A 1041 -3.56 -11.68 28.37
N HIS A 1042 -4.74 -11.07 28.48
CA HIS A 1042 -5.98 -11.77 28.81
C HIS A 1042 -6.78 -12.09 27.56
N ASP A 1043 -7.45 -13.24 27.58
CA ASP A 1043 -8.50 -13.51 26.62
C ASP A 1043 -9.64 -12.52 26.83
N LEU A 1044 -10.26 -12.09 25.74
CA LEU A 1044 -11.53 -11.38 25.83
C LEU A 1044 -12.54 -12.42 26.31
N GLU A 1045 -13.00 -12.32 27.55
CA GLU A 1045 -14.22 -13.00 27.96
C GLU A 1045 -15.31 -12.55 26.98
N GLU A 1046 -15.73 -13.44 26.07
CA GLU A 1046 -17.07 -13.35 25.52
C GLU A 1046 -17.97 -13.36 26.75
N GLU A 1047 -18.58 -12.21 27.08
CA GLU A 1047 -19.73 -12.18 27.96
C GLU A 1047 -20.67 -13.25 27.42
N SER A 1048 -20.75 -14.35 28.17
CA SER A 1048 -21.51 -15.55 27.87
C SER A 1048 -22.75 -15.21 27.08
N GLU A 1049 -22.91 -15.80 25.90
CA GLU A 1049 -24.22 -16.07 25.34
C GLU A 1049 -25.02 -16.78 26.44
N ILE A 1050 -25.74 -15.99 27.25
CA ILE A 1050 -26.74 -16.52 28.15
C ILE A 1050 -27.82 -17.02 27.22
N GLN A 1051 -27.76 -18.32 26.92
CA GLN A 1051 -28.90 -19.09 26.44
C GLN A 1051 -30.08 -18.73 27.36
N PHE A 1052 -31.07 -18.00 26.84
CA PHE A 1052 -32.50 -18.26 27.00
C PHE A 1052 -33.32 -17.48 25.97
#